data_AF-A0A928PGQ5-F1
#
_entry.id   AF-A0A928PGQ5-F1
#
_cell.length_a   1.000
_cell.length_b   1.000
_cell.length_c   1.000
_cell.angle_alpha   90.00
_cell.angle_beta   90.00
_cell.angle_gamma   90.00
#
_symmetry.space_group_name_H-M   'P 1'
#
loop_
_entity.id
_entity.type
_entity.pdbx_description
1 polymer ?
#
loop_
_entity_poly.entity_id
_entity_poly.type
_entity_poly.pdbx_seq_one_letter_code
_entity_poly.pdbx_strand_id
1 'polypeptide(L)'
;MNIRRAIVCVLLLALLLPSCRESGGLHIRTDAGDGASGSAQGGMLTGVYRGAELPLPDGVSVDSMRIGPGGVRVDGETGEVTLWTMDADGRIRLVTTGEDGVKSDTALDIPENSSVVTGAVGETCFVWVTAEYADRRWSGEILNRLDFETGEVKTFDGVRSFFATADEQEAEFGRFNLTSSAVDADGDIWLESAGEILVLSPEFVLKTSFVSRGYYTPLIVSPDGTVWIPENAGFLMLDKNTGRGSALRIWKQPDKGAFSPASGYDFYYETDEGVSGFSGGESTLLMNYQNSGVMPGESNFCGVFDPETFLFAESDGRLMKYASVGDIDISTLPTIEIAVNGAGALMMEYSMGIVNYNRTHPETRLIVTDYTGYNTDENPFAGGQKLAIDLVTGVIHPDIVIAKLRSSYEPDAGMEVEAMLKHGLYTDLTEYMERDPVLNPDNLFGAVRRTFTAEDGGIWGITSGFQVSTLFGPTALLEKWADGNGSSRGWTLREMLDFADSIPSGSWLIGGLNRQTAEQILLGPDGYSAFIDRKTGTCSFDSPEFLRWLRFLESLPPGGLKVEEATPAAYGMRADTLEYYHTGRVMLNKEEFALVDSSVESMESVFGTKDWTILGYPADGHNGSYVSCEAALLMTTDCSDKELAWDVIRTLAAGFSPMIPAFRQAFKDQAEEVLEQREYMVLSLTHDADGWSRTSSRRQAPDGNFPTPADLDVPGWVSVPTAEDFARFEAFLDNDAGYPLTERLSPEISSIIKEEISAFLSGNGTAEDCAKKIQSRASIWMAEHN
;
A
#
# COMPACT_ATOMS: atom_id res chain seq x y z
N MET A 1 -23.32 -1.11 55.41
CA MET A 1 -22.46 -1.99 54.58
C MET A 1 -22.34 -1.54 53.10
N ASN A 2 -22.81 -0.34 52.71
CA ASN A 2 -22.75 0.14 51.31
C ASN A 2 -22.02 1.49 51.11
N ILE A 3 -21.34 2.03 52.13
CA ILE A 3 -20.60 3.31 52.02
C ILE A 3 -19.07 3.11 51.98
N ARG A 4 -18.56 1.97 52.48
CA ARG A 4 -17.13 1.63 52.39
C ARG A 4 -16.69 1.01 51.06
N ARG A 5 -17.61 0.45 50.24
CA ARG A 5 -17.29 -0.01 48.88
C ARG A 5 -17.26 1.13 47.85
N ALA A 6 -18.09 2.17 48.04
CA ALA A 6 -18.08 3.35 47.18
C ALA A 6 -16.79 4.19 47.33
N ILE A 7 -16.21 4.25 48.54
CA ILE A 7 -14.97 5.03 48.79
C ILE A 7 -13.73 4.30 48.24
N VAL A 8 -13.73 2.97 48.15
CA VAL A 8 -12.63 2.20 47.53
C VAL A 8 -12.69 2.25 46.00
N CYS A 9 -13.89 2.24 45.39
CA CYS A 9 -14.03 2.41 43.94
C CYS A 9 -13.67 3.83 43.47
N VAL A 10 -13.97 4.87 44.25
CA VAL A 10 -13.61 6.27 43.89
C VAL A 10 -12.10 6.54 44.06
N LEU A 11 -11.41 5.82 44.95
CA LEU A 11 -9.95 5.91 45.07
C LEU A 11 -9.19 5.08 44.02
N LEU A 12 -9.80 4.03 43.46
CA LEU A 12 -9.24 3.28 42.32
C LEU A 12 -9.49 3.97 40.97
N LEU A 13 -10.60 4.69 40.81
CA LEU A 13 -10.87 5.50 39.60
C LEU A 13 -10.02 6.77 39.49
N ALA A 14 -9.45 7.25 40.60
CA ALA A 14 -8.50 8.37 40.59
C ALA A 14 -7.05 7.96 40.21
N LEU A 15 -6.77 6.65 40.13
CA LEU A 15 -5.49 6.09 39.66
C LEU A 15 -5.52 5.69 38.17
N LEU A 16 -6.67 5.83 37.49
CA LEU A 16 -6.88 5.54 36.06
C LEU A 16 -7.14 6.81 35.23
N LEU A 17 -6.84 7.99 35.76
CA LEU A 17 -6.64 9.17 34.93
C LEU A 17 -5.27 9.00 34.26
N PRO A 18 -5.16 9.02 32.91
CA PRO A 18 -3.88 9.28 32.29
C PRO A 18 -3.49 10.65 32.78
N SER A 19 -2.58 10.68 33.74
CA SER A 19 -1.84 11.88 34.06
C SER A 19 -1.18 12.24 32.74
N CYS A 20 -1.63 13.32 32.10
CA CYS A 20 -0.79 14.12 31.23
C CYS A 20 0.44 14.51 32.06
N ARG A 21 1.37 13.57 32.21
CA ARG A 21 2.77 13.88 32.43
C ARG A 21 3.23 14.31 31.07
N GLU A 22 3.45 15.61 30.94
CA GLU A 22 4.35 16.16 29.94
C GLU A 22 5.58 15.23 29.89
N SER A 23 5.61 14.36 28.89
CA SER A 23 6.87 13.91 28.34
C SER A 23 7.53 15.20 27.87
N GLY A 24 8.51 15.70 28.63
CA GLY A 24 9.46 16.66 28.12
C GLY A 24 10.21 15.98 26.98
N GLY A 25 9.55 15.86 25.83
CA GLY A 25 10.15 15.43 24.60
C GLY A 25 11.22 16.44 24.26
N LEU A 26 12.38 15.96 23.84
CA LEU A 26 13.39 16.80 23.24
C LEU A 26 12.81 17.29 21.91
N HIS A 27 12.11 18.42 21.91
CA HIS A 27 11.62 19.07 20.70
C HIS A 27 12.80 19.70 19.98
N ILE A 28 13.52 18.92 19.18
CA ILE A 28 14.45 19.46 18.20
C ILE A 28 13.62 19.86 16.99
N ARG A 29 13.38 21.15 16.85
CA ARG A 29 12.79 21.77 15.66
C ARG A 29 13.95 21.96 14.68
N THR A 30 14.12 21.04 13.74
CA THR A 30 15.01 21.29 12.60
C THR A 30 14.19 21.98 11.51
N ASP A 31 14.63 23.19 11.15
CA ASP A 31 14.07 23.95 10.04
C ASP A 31 14.20 23.12 8.76
N ALA A 32 13.17 23.19 7.90
CA ALA A 32 13.12 22.52 6.61
C ALA A 32 14.37 22.83 5.78
N GLY A 33 15.30 21.87 5.73
CA GLY A 33 16.37 21.86 4.75
C GLY A 33 15.80 21.47 3.41
N ASP A 34 16.15 22.23 2.37
CA ASP A 34 15.91 21.93 0.96
C ASP A 34 16.32 20.48 0.65
N GLY A 35 15.36 19.56 0.64
CA GLY A 35 15.61 18.13 0.62
C GLY A 35 14.92 17.40 -0.52
N ALA A 36 15.12 17.84 -1.76
CA ALA A 36 15.20 16.83 -2.81
C ALA A 36 16.46 16.04 -2.48
N SER A 37 16.33 14.75 -2.21
CA SER A 37 17.48 13.83 -2.22
C SER A 37 17.90 13.62 -3.68
N GLY A 38 18.45 14.67 -4.29
CA GLY A 38 19.06 14.61 -5.60
C GLY A 38 20.28 13.71 -5.52
N SER A 39 20.17 12.50 -6.07
CA SER A 39 21.23 11.50 -6.09
C SER A 39 22.36 11.80 -7.09
N ALA A 40 22.32 12.96 -7.74
CA ALA A 40 23.39 13.44 -8.59
C ALA A 40 23.62 14.95 -8.44
N GLN A 41 24.73 15.33 -7.81
CA GLN A 41 25.39 16.58 -8.22
C GLN A 41 25.88 16.34 -9.65
N GLY A 42 25.43 17.15 -10.61
CA GLY A 42 25.55 16.91 -12.07
C GLY A 42 26.75 16.07 -12.50
N GLY A 43 26.47 14.83 -12.95
CA GLY A 43 27.45 13.88 -13.47
C GLY A 43 28.05 12.87 -12.48
N MET A 44 27.73 12.94 -11.18
CA MET A 44 28.22 11.99 -10.17
C MET A 44 27.06 11.22 -9.52
N LEU A 45 27.20 9.91 -9.34
CA LEU A 45 26.34 9.13 -8.44
C LEU A 45 26.94 9.09 -7.05
N THR A 46 26.17 9.45 -6.05
CA THR A 46 26.57 9.35 -4.63
C THR A 46 25.87 8.19 -3.94
N GLY A 47 26.37 7.83 -2.75
CA GLY A 47 25.80 6.78 -1.91
C GLY A 47 25.80 5.41 -2.58
N VAL A 48 26.86 5.10 -3.33
CA VAL A 48 26.99 3.85 -4.08
C VAL A 48 27.72 2.80 -3.27
N TYR A 49 27.06 1.67 -3.06
CA TYR A 49 27.61 0.52 -2.35
C TYR A 49 27.61 -0.70 -3.27
N ARG A 50 28.51 -1.65 -2.99
CA ARG A 50 28.59 -2.93 -3.69
C ARG A 50 28.60 -4.07 -2.69
N GLY A 51 27.71 -5.03 -2.91
CA GLY A 51 27.54 -6.21 -2.07
C GLY A 51 28.55 -7.30 -2.39
N ALA A 52 29.10 -7.91 -1.35
CA ALA A 52 29.80 -9.18 -1.40
C ALA A 52 29.09 -10.17 -0.47
N GLU A 53 28.90 -11.41 -0.94
CA GLU A 53 28.27 -12.46 -0.14
C GLU A 53 29.22 -12.92 0.97
N LEU A 54 28.70 -12.98 2.19
CA LEU A 54 29.39 -13.62 3.32
C LEU A 54 29.10 -15.12 3.31
N PRO A 55 30.12 -15.97 3.52
CA PRO A 55 29.95 -17.41 3.44
C PRO A 55 29.05 -17.93 4.57
N LEU A 56 28.13 -18.82 4.22
CA LEU A 56 27.31 -19.58 5.16
C LEU A 56 27.68 -21.07 5.08
N PRO A 57 27.43 -21.86 6.14
CA PRO A 57 27.59 -23.31 6.08
C PRO A 57 26.70 -23.96 5.01
N ASP A 58 27.13 -25.09 4.46
CA ASP A 58 26.33 -25.85 3.49
C ASP A 58 24.94 -26.19 4.05
N GLY A 59 23.89 -25.94 3.26
CA GLY A 59 22.50 -26.24 3.63
C GLY A 59 21.88 -25.24 4.63
N VAL A 60 22.53 -24.09 4.85
CA VAL A 60 22.04 -23.01 5.69
C VAL A 60 21.71 -21.80 4.82
N SER A 61 20.51 -21.25 5.02
CA SER A 61 20.05 -20.00 4.40
C SER A 61 19.53 -19.08 5.48
N VAL A 62 19.61 -17.77 5.27
CA VAL A 62 19.08 -16.75 6.18
C VAL A 62 17.59 -16.56 5.93
N ASP A 63 16.76 -16.61 6.99
CA ASP A 63 15.36 -16.19 6.87
C ASP A 63 15.27 -14.67 7.01
N SER A 64 15.23 -13.98 5.87
CA SER A 64 15.25 -12.51 5.83
C SER A 64 14.02 -11.89 6.52
N MET A 65 12.90 -12.60 6.62
CA MET A 65 11.67 -12.13 7.29
C MET A 65 11.75 -12.24 8.82
N ARG A 66 12.61 -13.12 9.34
CA ARG A 66 12.78 -13.33 10.79
C ARG A 66 14.02 -12.65 11.36
N ILE A 67 15.00 -12.36 10.52
CA ILE A 67 16.26 -11.77 10.94
C ILE A 67 16.21 -10.24 10.82
N GLY A 68 16.02 -9.59 11.97
CA GLY A 68 16.19 -8.15 12.10
C GLY A 68 17.54 -7.79 12.73
N PRO A 69 17.78 -6.49 12.98
CA PRO A 69 18.94 -6.01 13.73
C PRO A 69 19.18 -6.71 15.07
N GLY A 70 18.12 -7.12 15.79
CA GLY A 70 18.24 -7.90 17.03
C GLY A 70 18.71 -9.35 16.84
N GLY A 71 18.57 -9.91 15.64
CA GLY A 71 18.98 -11.29 15.31
C GLY A 71 20.44 -11.43 14.88
N VAL A 72 21.16 -10.31 14.76
CA VAL A 72 22.54 -10.27 14.26
C VAL A 72 23.41 -9.42 15.18
N ARG A 73 24.64 -9.88 15.42
CA ARG A 73 25.69 -9.12 16.09
C ARG A 73 26.84 -8.90 15.12
N VAL A 74 27.22 -7.64 14.93
CA VAL A 74 28.41 -7.24 14.18
C VAL A 74 29.53 -6.93 15.17
N ASP A 75 30.69 -7.57 14.99
CA ASP A 75 31.89 -7.32 15.77
C ASP A 75 32.76 -6.27 15.06
N GLY A 76 32.86 -5.08 15.64
CA GLY A 76 33.58 -3.96 15.02
C GLY A 76 35.10 -4.10 15.00
N GLU A 77 35.69 -4.94 15.85
CA GLU A 77 37.15 -5.14 15.90
C GLU A 77 37.62 -6.16 14.86
N THR A 78 36.84 -7.23 14.69
CA THR A 78 37.20 -8.36 13.82
C THR A 78 36.51 -8.30 12.46
N GLY A 79 35.39 -7.58 12.35
CA GLY A 79 34.50 -7.63 11.18
C GLY A 79 33.71 -8.94 11.07
N GLU A 80 33.66 -9.74 12.14
CA GLU A 80 32.88 -10.97 12.18
C GLU A 80 31.40 -10.67 12.46
N VAL A 81 30.52 -11.49 11.88
CA VAL A 81 29.07 -11.41 12.05
C VAL A 81 28.61 -12.68 12.74
N THR A 82 27.93 -12.57 13.88
CA THR A 82 27.24 -13.68 14.53
C THR A 82 25.75 -13.54 14.33
N LEU A 83 25.10 -14.57 13.80
CA LEU A 83 23.68 -14.57 13.51
C LEU A 83 23.04 -15.91 13.85
N TRP A 84 21.72 -15.91 14.01
CA TRP A 84 20.94 -17.14 14.07
C TRP A 84 20.11 -17.32 12.80
N THR A 85 19.89 -18.56 12.41
CA THR A 85 18.96 -18.93 11.33
C THR A 85 18.45 -20.36 11.53
N MET A 86 17.68 -20.89 10.58
CA MET A 86 17.18 -22.26 10.57
C MET A 86 17.82 -23.07 9.44
N ASP A 87 18.12 -24.34 9.67
CA ASP A 87 18.47 -25.26 8.59
C ASP A 87 17.25 -25.96 7.99
N ALA A 88 17.48 -26.71 6.91
CA ALA A 88 16.42 -27.46 6.21
C ALA A 88 15.72 -28.53 7.08
N ASP A 89 16.35 -28.97 8.18
CA ASP A 89 15.78 -29.92 9.14
C ASP A 89 14.98 -29.21 10.24
N GLY A 90 14.88 -27.88 10.21
CA GLY A 90 14.17 -27.09 11.20
C GLY A 90 14.94 -26.92 12.52
N ARG A 91 16.27 -27.10 12.53
CA ARG A 91 17.11 -26.79 13.70
C ARG A 91 17.60 -25.35 13.66
N ILE A 92 17.84 -24.78 14.83
CA ILE A 92 18.50 -23.47 14.91
C ILE A 92 19.97 -23.64 14.57
N ARG A 93 20.51 -22.72 13.78
CA ARG A 93 21.92 -22.58 13.47
C ARG A 93 22.41 -21.24 13.98
N LEU A 94 23.32 -21.27 14.96
CA LEU A 94 24.04 -20.09 15.43
C LEU A 94 25.40 -20.07 14.72
N VAL A 95 25.57 -19.12 13.81
CA VAL A 95 26.70 -19.04 12.89
C VAL A 95 27.51 -17.78 13.16
N THR A 96 28.82 -17.90 13.29
CA THR A 96 29.75 -16.76 13.18
C THR A 96 30.50 -16.85 11.86
N THR A 97 30.47 -15.80 11.07
CA THR A 97 31.10 -15.75 9.73
C THR A 97 31.80 -14.41 9.48
N GLY A 98 32.78 -14.42 8.59
CA GLY A 98 33.48 -13.22 8.12
C GLY A 98 33.92 -13.41 6.67
N GLU A 99 34.59 -12.40 6.10
CA GLU A 99 35.05 -12.44 4.70
C GLU A 99 35.99 -13.61 4.40
N ASP A 100 36.73 -14.07 5.39
CA ASP A 100 37.68 -15.17 5.29
C ASP A 100 37.09 -16.56 5.60
N GLY A 101 35.77 -16.65 5.84
CA GLY A 101 35.05 -17.91 6.02
C GLY A 101 34.17 -17.99 7.27
N VAL A 102 33.47 -19.11 7.37
CA VAL A 102 32.72 -19.49 8.58
C VAL A 102 33.70 -19.78 9.73
N LYS A 103 33.48 -19.14 10.88
CA LYS A 103 34.28 -19.26 12.11
C LYS A 103 33.73 -20.29 13.06
N SER A 104 32.41 -20.31 13.21
CA SER A 104 31.69 -21.21 14.08
C SER A 104 30.30 -21.49 13.52
N ASP A 105 29.78 -22.66 13.86
CA ASP A 105 28.47 -23.14 13.41
C ASP A 105 27.96 -24.14 14.45
N THR A 106 27.01 -23.68 15.27
CA THR A 106 26.39 -24.48 16.33
C THR A 106 24.95 -24.80 15.94
N ALA A 107 24.63 -26.08 15.84
CA ALA A 107 23.26 -26.55 15.66
C ALA A 107 22.60 -26.80 17.02
N LEU A 108 21.39 -26.27 17.21
CA LEU A 108 20.56 -26.50 18.39
C LEU A 108 19.25 -27.16 17.95
N ASP A 109 18.95 -28.31 18.55
CA ASP A 109 17.70 -29.01 18.33
C ASP A 109 16.55 -28.26 19.04
N ILE A 110 15.39 -28.21 18.38
CA ILE A 110 14.14 -27.72 18.98
C ILE A 110 13.20 -28.90 19.27
N PRO A 111 12.29 -28.79 20.25
CA PRO A 111 11.30 -29.83 20.53
C PRO A 111 10.49 -30.24 19.28
N GLU A 112 10.12 -31.52 19.19
CA GLU A 112 9.24 -32.00 18.12
C GLU A 112 7.90 -31.23 18.13
N ASN A 113 7.38 -30.90 16.94
CA ASN A 113 6.17 -30.08 16.74
C ASN A 113 6.24 -28.66 17.31
N SER A 114 7.44 -28.13 17.52
CA SER A 114 7.64 -26.71 17.85
C SER A 114 8.21 -25.93 16.66
N SER A 115 8.08 -24.62 16.71
CA SER A 115 8.79 -23.72 15.79
C SER A 115 9.34 -22.51 16.55
N VAL A 116 10.44 -21.95 16.04
CA VAL A 116 11.02 -20.73 16.58
C VAL A 116 10.16 -19.56 16.14
N VAL A 117 9.72 -18.76 17.10
CA VAL A 117 8.89 -17.57 16.89
C VAL A 117 9.76 -16.33 16.70
N THR A 118 10.77 -16.18 17.55
CA THR A 118 11.74 -15.07 17.49
C THR A 118 13.05 -15.48 18.17
N GLY A 119 14.15 -14.81 17.83
CA GLY A 119 15.44 -14.98 18.46
C GLY A 119 16.33 -13.75 18.37
N ALA A 120 17.25 -13.62 19.32
CA ALA A 120 18.16 -12.49 19.45
C ALA A 120 19.56 -12.93 19.88
N VAL A 121 20.58 -12.35 19.26
CA VAL A 121 22.00 -12.62 19.56
C VAL A 121 22.55 -11.45 20.36
N GLY A 122 22.80 -11.68 21.65
CA GLY A 122 23.50 -10.73 22.51
C GLY A 122 25.01 -10.93 22.51
N GLU A 123 25.71 -10.14 23.33
CA GLU A 123 27.17 -10.24 23.47
C GLU A 123 27.61 -11.53 24.19
N THR A 124 26.83 -11.96 25.19
CA THR A 124 27.17 -13.10 26.06
C THR A 124 26.20 -14.28 25.96
N CYS A 125 25.11 -14.12 25.20
CA CYS A 125 24.11 -15.17 25.06
C CYS A 125 23.33 -15.11 23.75
N PHE A 126 22.72 -16.23 23.40
CA PHE A 126 21.68 -16.32 22.38
C PHE A 126 20.35 -16.65 23.06
N VAL A 127 19.30 -15.93 22.69
CA VAL A 127 17.95 -16.12 23.24
C VAL A 127 16.99 -16.44 22.11
N TRP A 128 16.09 -17.39 22.32
CA TRP A 128 15.04 -17.69 21.38
C TRP A 128 13.78 -18.18 22.08
N VAL A 129 12.64 -17.98 21.42
CA VAL A 129 11.35 -18.49 21.87
C VAL A 129 10.88 -19.55 20.90
N THR A 130 10.63 -20.75 21.42
CA THR A 130 9.94 -21.82 20.69
C THR A 130 8.49 -21.85 21.12
N ALA A 131 7.58 -22.10 20.19
CA ALA A 131 6.19 -22.33 20.53
C ALA A 131 5.69 -23.64 19.94
N GLU A 132 4.93 -24.38 20.75
CA GLU A 132 4.45 -25.72 20.46
C GLU A 132 3.13 -25.68 19.69
N TYR A 133 3.00 -26.55 18.69
CA TYR A 133 1.81 -26.67 17.86
C TYR A 133 0.98 -27.89 18.28
N ALA A 134 -0.19 -27.67 18.87
CA ALA A 134 -1.13 -28.72 19.26
C ALA A 134 -2.57 -28.36 18.88
N ASP A 135 -3.32 -29.32 18.31
CA ASP A 135 -4.75 -29.15 17.97
C ASP A 135 -5.07 -27.91 17.12
N ARG A 136 -4.17 -27.57 16.17
CA ARG A 136 -4.25 -26.37 15.31
C ARG A 136 -4.20 -25.04 16.07
N ARG A 137 -3.65 -25.04 17.29
CA ARG A 137 -3.39 -23.86 18.12
C ARG A 137 -1.99 -23.91 18.71
N TRP A 138 -1.49 -22.76 19.12
CA TRP A 138 -0.25 -22.70 19.90
C TRP A 138 -0.59 -23.08 21.35
N SER A 139 0.03 -24.14 21.87
CA SER A 139 -0.29 -24.67 23.21
C SER A 139 0.58 -24.08 24.32
N GLY A 140 1.72 -23.48 23.97
CA GLY A 140 2.59 -22.77 24.90
C GLY A 140 3.92 -22.33 24.27
N GLU A 141 4.48 -21.27 24.84
CA GLU A 141 5.74 -20.65 24.45
C GLU A 141 6.82 -20.90 25.53
N ILE A 142 8.00 -21.28 25.07
CA ILE A 142 9.17 -21.59 25.91
C ILE A 142 10.29 -20.62 25.54
N LEU A 143 10.76 -19.86 26.53
CA LEU A 143 11.92 -19.00 26.41
C LEU A 143 13.18 -19.78 26.72
N ASN A 144 14.17 -19.68 25.85
CA ASN A 144 15.45 -20.35 25.97
C ASN A 144 16.58 -19.32 25.93
N ARG A 145 17.61 -19.53 26.76
CA ARG A 145 18.84 -18.71 26.78
C ARG A 145 20.04 -19.64 26.78
N LEU A 146 20.84 -19.60 25.73
CA LEU A 146 22.16 -20.21 25.64
C LEU A 146 23.21 -19.21 26.12
N ASP A 147 23.95 -19.57 27.15
CA ASP A 147 25.10 -18.80 27.60
C ASP A 147 26.36 -19.15 26.78
N PHE A 148 27.03 -18.15 26.21
CA PHE A 148 28.19 -18.39 25.35
C PHE A 148 29.44 -18.79 26.13
N GLU A 149 29.58 -18.39 27.39
CA GLU A 149 30.74 -18.72 28.20
C GLU A 149 30.66 -20.16 28.73
N THR A 150 29.48 -20.55 29.24
CA THR A 150 29.30 -21.87 29.86
C THR A 150 28.79 -22.93 28.87
N GLY A 151 28.15 -22.52 27.79
CA GLY A 151 27.42 -23.41 26.87
C GLY A 151 26.13 -23.97 27.46
N GLU A 152 25.69 -23.51 28.63
CA GLU A 152 24.46 -23.98 29.27
C GLU A 152 23.23 -23.33 28.66
N VAL A 153 22.19 -24.14 28.40
CA VAL A 153 20.87 -23.67 27.99
C VAL A 153 19.95 -23.64 29.20
N LYS A 154 19.43 -22.45 29.50
CA LYS A 154 18.40 -22.24 30.50
C LYS A 154 17.04 -22.07 29.81
N THR A 155 16.00 -22.72 30.33
CA THR A 155 14.65 -22.67 29.76
C THR A 155 13.61 -22.16 30.76
N PHE A 156 12.54 -21.55 30.25
CA PHE A 156 11.38 -21.13 31.01
C PHE A 156 10.09 -21.39 30.22
N ASP A 157 9.23 -22.22 30.80
CA ASP A 157 7.93 -22.55 30.25
C ASP A 157 6.88 -21.52 30.72
N GLY A 158 6.04 -21.04 29.79
CA GLY A 158 4.92 -20.17 30.12
C GLY A 158 5.24 -18.68 29.99
N VAL A 159 6.02 -18.31 28.98
CA VAL A 159 6.38 -16.91 28.65
C VAL A 159 5.16 -16.01 28.57
N ARG A 160 4.06 -16.52 28.02
CA ARG A 160 2.75 -15.85 27.94
C ARG A 160 2.29 -15.27 29.28
N SER A 161 2.60 -15.92 30.39
CA SER A 161 2.16 -15.47 31.73
C SER A 161 2.77 -14.13 32.17
N PHE A 162 3.83 -13.67 31.52
CA PHE A 162 4.40 -12.35 31.80
C PHE A 162 3.65 -11.22 31.09
N PHE A 163 2.90 -11.50 30.03
CA PHE A 163 2.20 -10.51 29.23
C PHE A 163 0.80 -10.27 29.78
N ALA A 164 0.50 -9.02 30.15
CA ALA A 164 -0.83 -8.60 30.56
C ALA A 164 -1.83 -8.63 29.39
N THR A 165 -1.35 -8.45 28.16
CA THR A 165 -2.17 -8.39 26.94
C THR A 165 -2.45 -9.76 26.31
N ALA A 166 -1.87 -10.84 26.83
CA ALA A 166 -1.92 -12.16 26.17
C ALA A 166 -3.35 -12.72 25.99
N ASP A 167 -4.21 -12.58 26.99
CA ASP A 167 -5.58 -13.11 26.91
C ASP A 167 -6.46 -12.26 25.97
N GLU A 168 -6.21 -10.96 25.88
CA GLU A 168 -6.86 -10.06 24.92
C GLU A 168 -6.43 -10.40 23.49
N GLN A 169 -5.13 -10.60 23.26
CA GLN A 169 -4.61 -11.02 21.96
C GLN A 169 -5.19 -12.36 21.50
N GLU A 170 -5.29 -13.34 22.40
CA GLU A 170 -5.89 -14.64 22.06
C GLU A 170 -7.37 -14.51 21.70
N ALA A 171 -8.11 -13.63 22.39
CA ALA A 171 -9.52 -13.39 22.10
C ALA A 171 -9.73 -12.66 20.76
N GLU A 172 -8.85 -11.71 20.44
CA GLU A 172 -8.95 -10.88 19.23
C GLU A 172 -8.40 -11.58 17.99
N PHE A 173 -7.23 -12.20 18.09
CA PHE A 173 -6.49 -12.78 16.95
C PHE A 173 -6.53 -14.31 16.91
N GLY A 174 -7.09 -14.97 17.92
CA GLY A 174 -7.11 -16.43 18.04
C GLY A 174 -5.73 -17.05 18.32
N ARG A 175 -4.73 -16.22 18.67
CA ARG A 175 -3.36 -16.62 19.04
C ARG A 175 -2.63 -15.51 19.80
N PHE A 176 -1.72 -15.89 20.68
CA PHE A 176 -0.69 -15.01 21.24
C PHE A 176 0.52 -14.93 20.30
N ASN A 177 0.94 -13.71 19.93
CA ASN A 177 2.00 -13.49 18.94
C ASN A 177 3.15 -12.69 19.54
N LEU A 178 4.33 -13.33 19.62
CA LEU A 178 5.59 -12.62 19.82
C LEU A 178 6.15 -12.18 18.47
N THR A 179 6.56 -10.93 18.39
CA THR A 179 6.88 -10.26 17.11
C THR A 179 8.37 -9.95 16.99
N SER A 180 9.03 -9.65 18.09
CA SER A 180 10.46 -9.31 18.12
C SER A 180 11.09 -9.68 19.45
N SER A 181 12.41 -9.90 19.43
CA SER A 181 13.22 -10.07 20.64
C SER A 181 14.54 -9.33 20.51
N ALA A 182 15.14 -8.96 21.64
CA ALA A 182 16.48 -8.39 21.71
C ALA A 182 17.17 -8.76 23.03
N VAL A 183 18.50 -8.66 23.06
CA VAL A 183 19.31 -8.79 24.27
C VAL A 183 20.16 -7.54 24.41
N ASP A 184 20.07 -6.88 25.56
CA ASP A 184 20.85 -5.66 25.81
C ASP A 184 22.23 -5.93 26.42
N ALA A 185 23.03 -4.87 26.60
CA ALA A 185 24.40 -4.95 27.11
C ALA A 185 24.51 -5.54 28.53
N ASP A 186 23.45 -5.50 29.35
CA ASP A 186 23.43 -6.16 30.66
C ASP A 186 23.01 -7.64 30.58
N GLY A 187 22.69 -8.12 29.37
CA GLY A 187 22.12 -9.44 29.12
C GLY A 187 20.63 -9.54 29.45
N ASP A 188 19.94 -8.42 29.72
CA ASP A 188 18.50 -8.44 29.89
C ASP A 188 17.81 -8.76 28.55
N ILE A 189 16.70 -9.47 28.65
CA ILE A 189 15.96 -10.03 27.52
C ILE A 189 14.73 -9.16 27.28
N TRP A 190 14.61 -8.66 26.06
CA TRP A 190 13.46 -7.89 25.61
C TRP A 190 12.59 -8.75 24.70
N LEU A 191 11.30 -8.80 24.98
CA LEU A 191 10.31 -9.55 24.18
C LEU A 191 9.15 -8.63 23.83
N GLU A 192 8.84 -8.52 22.55
CA GLU A 192 7.67 -7.77 22.06
C GLU A 192 6.54 -8.73 21.68
N SER A 193 5.33 -8.35 22.05
CA SER A 193 4.07 -8.88 21.51
C SER A 193 3.17 -7.72 21.09
N ALA A 194 2.06 -8.04 20.41
CA ALA A 194 1.07 -7.03 20.05
C ALA A 194 0.53 -6.29 21.30
N GLY A 195 0.86 -5.01 21.43
CA GLY A 195 0.38 -4.17 22.55
C GLY A 195 1.32 -4.07 23.76
N GLU A 196 2.38 -4.89 23.86
CA GLU A 196 3.23 -4.91 25.06
C GLU A 196 4.67 -5.37 24.78
N ILE A 197 5.64 -4.70 25.40
CA ILE A 197 7.07 -5.08 25.41
C ILE A 197 7.49 -5.35 26.85
N LEU A 198 8.16 -6.48 27.07
CA LEU A 198 8.65 -6.89 28.38
C LEU A 198 10.17 -6.85 28.44
N VAL A 199 10.68 -6.62 29.66
CA VAL A 199 12.10 -6.76 29.99
C VAL A 199 12.26 -7.78 31.10
N LEU A 200 12.99 -8.86 30.83
CA LEU A 200 13.34 -9.90 31.78
C LEU A 200 14.84 -9.83 32.09
N SER A 201 15.24 -10.16 33.31
CA SER A 201 16.66 -10.39 33.61
C SER A 201 17.18 -11.67 32.92
N PRO A 202 18.51 -11.89 32.86
CA PRO A 202 19.08 -13.19 32.46
C PRO A 202 18.50 -14.37 33.24
N GLU A 203 17.97 -14.10 34.45
CA GLU A 203 17.37 -15.10 35.33
C GLU A 203 15.87 -15.34 35.07
N PHE A 204 15.30 -14.75 34.01
CA PHE A 204 13.87 -14.78 33.67
C PHE A 204 12.98 -14.12 34.72
N VAL A 205 13.47 -13.06 35.36
CA VAL A 205 12.69 -12.25 36.29
C VAL A 205 12.21 -11.00 35.58
N LEU A 206 10.90 -10.78 35.55
CA LEU A 206 10.29 -9.56 35.00
C LEU A 206 10.80 -8.32 35.73
N LYS A 207 11.40 -7.39 34.98
CA LYS A 207 11.92 -6.11 35.48
C LYS A 207 10.91 -5.00 35.26
N THR A 208 10.41 -4.87 34.03
CA THR A 208 9.45 -3.83 33.63
C THR A 208 8.71 -4.23 32.36
N SER A 209 7.66 -3.48 32.01
CA SER A 209 6.97 -3.56 30.72
C SER A 209 6.63 -2.18 30.17
N PHE A 210 6.35 -2.13 28.87
CA PHE A 210 5.95 -0.94 28.13
C PHE A 210 4.72 -1.27 27.27
N VAL A 211 3.88 -0.26 27.03
CA VAL A 211 2.79 -0.38 26.06
C VAL A 211 3.39 -0.23 24.66
N SER A 212 3.21 -1.24 23.81
CA SER A 212 3.52 -1.14 22.39
C SER A 212 2.27 -0.73 21.63
N ARG A 213 2.43 0.05 20.56
CA ARG A 213 1.35 0.36 19.60
C ARG A 213 1.61 -0.23 18.22
N GLY A 214 2.79 -0.83 18.03
CA GLY A 214 3.19 -1.52 16.81
C GLY A 214 2.76 -2.98 16.85
N TYR A 215 2.49 -3.53 15.67
CA TYR A 215 2.16 -4.95 15.50
C TYR A 215 3.35 -5.78 15.00
N TYR A 216 4.42 -5.16 14.48
CA TYR A 216 5.63 -5.82 13.95
C TYR A 216 6.81 -4.83 13.87
N THR A 217 7.41 -4.46 15.00
CA THR A 217 8.49 -3.47 15.03
C THR A 217 9.78 -4.08 15.58
N PRO A 218 10.88 -4.13 14.80
CA PRO A 218 12.12 -4.71 15.30
C PRO A 218 12.64 -3.91 16.49
N LEU A 219 12.98 -4.63 17.55
CA LEU A 219 13.68 -4.06 18.70
C LEU A 219 15.15 -3.84 18.34
N ILE A 220 15.65 -2.63 18.59
CA ILE A 220 17.01 -2.23 18.23
C ILE A 220 17.74 -1.87 19.51
N VAL A 221 18.95 -2.38 19.70
CA VAL A 221 19.72 -2.16 20.94
C VAL A 221 20.94 -1.29 20.61
N SER A 222 21.11 -0.20 21.34
CA SER A 222 22.35 0.58 21.30
C SER A 222 23.45 -0.07 22.14
N PRO A 223 24.74 0.25 21.88
CA PRO A 223 25.85 -0.31 22.64
C PRO A 223 25.80 -0.06 24.15
N ASP A 224 25.09 0.98 24.60
CA ASP A 224 24.88 1.29 26.02
C ASP A 224 23.70 0.53 26.66
N GLY A 225 23.04 -0.35 25.90
CA GLY A 225 21.91 -1.17 26.35
C GLY A 225 20.55 -0.47 26.30
N THR A 226 20.45 0.73 25.71
CA THR A 226 19.16 1.37 25.46
C THR A 226 18.44 0.68 24.29
N VAL A 227 17.13 0.48 24.41
CA VAL A 227 16.33 -0.15 23.35
C VAL A 227 15.51 0.89 22.62
N TRP A 228 15.47 0.78 21.30
CA TRP A 228 14.82 1.70 20.38
C TRP A 228 13.84 0.92 19.51
N ILE A 229 12.72 1.57 19.20
CA ILE A 229 11.65 0.98 18.38
C ILE A 229 11.25 2.01 17.32
N PRO A 230 11.20 1.64 16.03
CA PRO A 230 10.61 2.49 15.00
C PRO A 230 9.14 2.83 15.34
N GLU A 231 8.76 4.09 15.23
CA GLU A 231 7.36 4.54 15.37
C GLU A 231 7.04 5.57 14.26
N ASN A 232 5.76 5.88 14.04
CA ASN A 232 5.36 6.88 13.05
C ASN A 232 6.12 8.20 13.28
N ALA A 233 6.87 8.63 12.25
CA ALA A 233 7.72 9.81 12.24
C ALA A 233 8.82 9.84 13.33
N GLY A 234 9.43 8.69 13.66
CA GLY A 234 10.45 8.67 14.71
C GLY A 234 10.96 7.31 15.18
N PHE A 235 11.67 7.39 16.30
CA PHE A 235 11.98 6.25 17.15
C PHE A 235 11.49 6.51 18.58
N LEU A 236 10.99 5.47 19.23
CA LEU A 236 10.73 5.46 20.67
C LEU A 236 11.93 4.85 21.39
N MET A 237 12.61 5.65 22.20
CA MET A 237 13.70 5.19 23.08
C MET A 237 13.12 4.71 24.40
N LEU A 238 13.41 3.47 24.79
CA LEU A 238 12.91 2.81 25.99
C LEU A 238 14.02 2.63 27.02
N ASP A 239 13.81 3.21 28.21
CA ASP A 239 14.73 3.07 29.34
C ASP A 239 14.13 2.11 30.38
N LYS A 240 14.75 0.92 30.47
CA LYS A 240 14.37 -0.13 31.44
C LYS A 240 14.53 0.28 32.91
N ASN A 241 15.41 1.24 33.21
CA ASN A 241 15.68 1.66 34.59
C ASN A 241 14.61 2.63 35.11
N THR A 242 14.02 3.43 34.22
CA THR A 242 12.97 4.38 34.56
C THR A 242 11.56 3.88 34.22
N GLY A 243 11.46 2.86 33.36
CA GLY A 243 10.19 2.36 32.82
C GLY A 243 9.48 3.42 31.97
N ARG A 244 10.25 4.31 31.32
CA ARG A 244 9.71 5.39 30.49
C ARG A 244 10.24 5.31 29.07
N GLY A 245 9.38 5.68 28.13
CA GLY A 245 9.76 5.95 26.76
C GLY A 245 9.93 7.44 26.49
N SER A 246 10.84 7.80 25.59
CA SER A 246 10.96 9.15 25.03
C SER A 246 11.04 9.07 23.51
N ALA A 247 10.16 9.82 22.84
CA ALA A 247 10.13 9.86 21.38
C ALA A 247 11.20 10.79 20.82
N LEU A 248 11.97 10.28 19.87
CA LEU A 248 12.78 11.06 18.95
C LEU A 248 12.01 11.16 17.64
N ARG A 249 11.66 12.38 17.22
CA ARG A 249 11.01 12.58 15.92
C ARG A 249 12.05 12.78 14.84
N ILE A 250 11.88 12.06 13.74
CA ILE A 250 12.61 12.26 12.48
C ILE A 250 11.57 12.44 11.35
N TRP A 251 11.91 13.22 10.33
CA TRP A 251 10.95 13.61 9.28
C TRP A 251 10.56 12.47 8.34
N LYS A 252 11.43 11.48 8.15
CA LYS A 252 11.12 10.27 7.38
C LYS A 252 10.76 9.12 8.32
N GLN A 253 9.69 8.40 8.02
CA GLN A 253 9.33 7.19 8.77
C GLN A 253 10.45 6.14 8.58
N PRO A 254 11.12 5.71 9.66
CA PRO A 254 12.10 4.64 9.56
C PRO A 254 11.38 3.28 9.50
N ASP A 255 11.83 2.40 8.62
CA ASP A 255 11.36 1.00 8.60
C ASP A 255 12.13 0.17 9.64
N LYS A 256 13.44 0.39 9.72
CA LYS A 256 14.36 -0.30 10.65
C LYS A 256 15.46 0.64 11.11
N GLY A 257 16.19 0.23 12.14
CA GLY A 257 17.39 0.94 12.58
C GLY A 257 18.43 0.01 13.17
N ALA A 258 19.66 0.49 13.26
CA ALA A 258 20.79 -0.23 13.80
C ALA A 258 21.83 0.76 14.37
N PHE A 259 22.71 0.24 15.22
CA PHE A 259 23.85 0.98 15.74
C PHE A 259 25.13 0.40 15.17
N SER A 260 26.11 1.27 14.94
CA SER A 260 27.44 0.85 14.53
C SER A 260 28.34 0.70 15.76
N PRO A 261 29.24 -0.31 15.77
CA PRO A 261 30.32 -0.37 16.74
C PRO A 261 31.40 0.72 16.49
N ALA A 262 31.44 1.32 15.31
CA ALA A 262 32.34 2.42 14.94
C ALA A 262 31.67 3.80 15.11
N SER A 263 32.46 4.83 15.44
CA SER A 263 31.98 6.21 15.56
C SER A 263 31.63 6.81 14.19
N GLY A 264 30.49 7.47 14.07
CA GLY A 264 30.16 8.30 12.91
C GLY A 264 28.83 9.01 13.07
N TYR A 265 27.77 8.22 13.25
CA TYR A 265 26.40 8.68 13.51
C TYR A 265 25.90 8.16 14.85
N ASP A 266 24.90 8.83 15.42
CA ASP A 266 24.28 8.42 16.69
C ASP A 266 23.53 7.08 16.51
N PHE A 267 22.86 6.91 15.37
CA PHE A 267 22.30 5.65 14.88
C PHE A 267 22.12 5.68 13.36
N TYR A 268 21.79 4.53 12.79
CA TYR A 268 21.53 4.34 11.37
C TYR A 268 20.13 3.79 11.20
N TYR A 269 19.47 4.15 10.12
CA TYR A 269 18.12 3.69 9.84
C TYR A 269 17.86 3.53 8.36
N GLU A 270 16.99 2.58 8.05
CA GLU A 270 16.53 2.28 6.70
C GLU A 270 15.23 3.06 6.43
N THR A 271 15.14 3.58 5.22
CA THR A 271 13.92 4.07 4.59
C THR A 271 13.79 3.42 3.21
N ASP A 272 12.66 3.61 2.54
CA ASP A 272 12.44 3.27 1.12
C ASP A 272 13.59 3.65 0.17
N GLU A 273 14.22 4.80 0.38
CA GLU A 273 15.35 5.30 -0.42
C GLU A 273 16.68 4.55 -0.18
N GLY A 274 16.88 4.03 1.03
CA GLY A 274 18.12 3.38 1.44
C GLY A 274 18.51 3.59 2.91
N VAL A 275 19.80 3.52 3.21
CA VAL A 275 20.32 3.64 4.59
C VAL A 275 20.79 5.07 4.86
N SER A 276 20.28 5.66 5.93
CA SER A 276 20.65 6.98 6.43
C SER A 276 21.33 6.90 7.79
N GLY A 277 22.28 7.81 8.04
CA GLY A 277 22.85 8.06 9.37
C GLY A 277 22.20 9.29 10.01
N PHE A 278 21.89 9.23 11.30
CA PHE A 278 21.36 10.36 12.08
C PHE A 278 22.43 10.90 13.03
N SER A 279 22.70 12.20 12.99
CA SER A 279 23.56 12.86 13.99
C SER A 279 23.22 14.33 14.12
N GLY A 280 23.30 14.87 15.34
CA GLY A 280 23.14 16.30 15.58
C GLY A 280 21.76 16.88 15.24
N GLY A 281 20.74 16.02 15.13
CA GLY A 281 19.39 16.42 14.72
C GLY A 281 19.12 16.30 13.22
N GLU A 282 20.11 15.92 12.42
CA GLU A 282 20.02 15.82 10.96
C GLU A 282 20.24 14.39 10.48
N SER A 283 19.58 14.05 9.38
CA SER A 283 19.72 12.78 8.68
C SER A 283 20.55 12.97 7.42
N THR A 284 21.49 12.07 7.17
CA THR A 284 22.30 12.02 5.96
C THR A 284 22.07 10.68 5.25
N LEU A 285 21.62 10.71 4.00
CA LEU A 285 21.56 9.50 3.17
C LEU A 285 22.98 9.00 2.90
N LEU A 286 23.28 7.77 3.31
CA LEU A 286 24.60 7.16 3.15
C LEU A 286 24.61 6.22 1.96
N MET A 287 23.69 5.25 1.93
CA MET A 287 23.54 4.30 0.83
C MET A 287 22.20 4.54 0.17
N ASN A 288 22.21 4.79 -1.13
CA ASN A 288 21.00 4.83 -1.94
C ASN A 288 20.79 3.47 -2.61
N TYR A 289 19.63 2.84 -2.40
CA TYR A 289 19.35 1.48 -2.89
C TYR A 289 19.38 1.38 -4.40
N GLN A 290 18.73 2.32 -5.07
CA GLN A 290 18.77 2.39 -6.51
C GLN A 290 20.19 2.50 -7.04
N ASN A 291 21.01 3.32 -6.37
CA ASN A 291 22.37 3.54 -6.81
C ASN A 291 23.28 2.34 -6.60
N SER A 292 23.00 1.59 -5.54
CA SER A 292 23.76 0.43 -5.09
C SER A 292 23.31 -0.88 -5.74
N GLY A 293 22.18 -0.86 -6.46
CA GLY A 293 21.61 -2.07 -7.06
C GLY A 293 20.92 -2.98 -6.04
N VAL A 294 20.45 -2.40 -4.93
CA VAL A 294 19.73 -3.10 -3.87
C VAL A 294 18.24 -3.03 -4.16
N MET A 295 17.56 -4.17 -4.04
CA MET A 295 16.14 -4.30 -4.34
C MET A 295 15.33 -4.01 -3.07
N PRO A 296 14.55 -2.92 -3.02
CA PRO A 296 13.70 -2.64 -1.88
C PRO A 296 12.73 -3.81 -1.63
N GLY A 297 12.55 -4.20 -0.37
CA GLY A 297 11.68 -5.32 0.02
C GLY A 297 12.26 -6.72 -0.19
N GLU A 298 13.30 -6.89 -1.02
CA GLU A 298 14.03 -8.15 -1.16
C GLU A 298 15.30 -8.20 -0.30
N SER A 299 15.86 -7.05 0.07
CA SER A 299 17.05 -6.94 0.92
C SER A 299 16.67 -6.34 2.27
N ASN A 300 16.91 -7.08 3.36
CA ASN A 300 16.56 -6.66 4.71
C ASN A 300 17.79 -6.09 5.44
N PHE A 301 17.72 -4.83 5.88
CA PHE A 301 18.79 -4.21 6.67
C PHE A 301 18.96 -4.91 8.04
N CYS A 302 20.17 -5.43 8.29
CA CYS A 302 20.47 -6.25 9.47
C CYS A 302 21.50 -5.63 10.42
N GLY A 303 22.38 -4.76 9.94
CA GLY A 303 23.44 -4.23 10.80
C GLY A 303 24.40 -3.28 10.10
N VAL A 304 25.26 -2.67 10.92
CA VAL A 304 26.22 -1.66 10.49
C VAL A 304 27.59 -2.04 11.04
N PHE A 305 28.59 -2.08 10.16
CA PHE A 305 29.99 -2.16 10.60
C PHE A 305 30.50 -0.74 10.89
N ASP A 306 30.32 0.17 9.94
CA ASP A 306 30.74 1.58 9.96
C ASP A 306 29.92 2.38 8.94
N PRO A 307 30.07 3.72 8.84
CA PRO A 307 29.31 4.53 7.87
C PRO A 307 29.51 4.16 6.40
N GLU A 308 30.53 3.37 6.05
CA GLU A 308 30.86 2.95 4.69
C GLU A 308 30.54 1.46 4.46
N THR A 309 30.01 0.74 5.45
CA THR A 309 29.84 -0.71 5.36
C THR A 309 28.60 -1.22 6.12
N PHE A 310 27.65 -1.80 5.39
CA PHE A 310 26.35 -2.27 5.89
C PHE A 310 26.14 -3.77 5.66
N LEU A 311 25.25 -4.38 6.45
CA LEU A 311 24.90 -5.79 6.38
C LEU A 311 23.42 -5.97 6.04
N PHE A 312 23.15 -6.85 5.08
CA PHE A 312 21.82 -7.16 4.58
C PHE A 312 21.58 -8.67 4.52
N ALA A 313 20.34 -9.09 4.77
CA ALA A 313 19.85 -10.44 4.47
C ALA A 313 18.93 -10.40 3.25
N GLU A 314 19.26 -11.14 2.21
CA GLU A 314 18.48 -11.20 0.96
C GLU A 314 17.34 -12.22 1.07
N SER A 315 16.23 -11.99 0.37
CA SER A 315 15.05 -12.86 0.33
C SER A 315 15.35 -14.26 -0.22
N ASP A 316 16.41 -14.41 -1.02
CA ASP A 316 16.92 -15.70 -1.50
C ASP A 316 17.80 -16.45 -0.50
N GLY A 317 17.96 -15.89 0.71
CA GLY A 317 18.62 -16.53 1.84
C GLY A 317 20.11 -16.23 1.98
N ARG A 318 20.66 -15.31 1.17
CA ARG A 318 22.07 -14.90 1.27
C ARG A 318 22.27 -13.82 2.33
N LEU A 319 23.49 -13.79 2.88
CA LEU A 319 23.96 -12.72 3.76
C LEU A 319 24.95 -11.85 2.99
N MET A 320 24.66 -10.55 2.85
CA MET A 320 25.40 -9.65 1.99
C MET A 320 26.03 -8.51 2.79
N LYS A 321 27.33 -8.29 2.60
CA LYS A 321 28.07 -7.14 3.11
C LYS A 321 28.22 -6.11 2.01
N TYR A 322 27.61 -4.94 2.17
CA TYR A 322 27.66 -3.84 1.21
C TYR A 322 28.69 -2.81 1.66
N ALA A 323 29.68 -2.52 0.82
CA ALA A 323 30.71 -1.51 1.10
C ALA A 323 30.63 -0.34 0.10
N SER A 324 30.86 0.88 0.59
CA SER A 324 30.92 2.09 -0.22
C SER A 324 32.03 1.98 -1.25
N VAL A 325 31.74 2.38 -2.48
CA VAL A 325 32.73 2.51 -3.55
C VAL A 325 33.07 3.96 -3.87
N GLY A 326 32.60 4.90 -3.05
CA GLY A 326 32.70 6.33 -3.28
C GLY A 326 31.81 6.82 -4.41
N ASP A 327 31.97 8.10 -4.76
CA ASP A 327 31.18 8.71 -5.82
C ASP A 327 31.62 8.18 -7.20
N ILE A 328 30.65 7.82 -8.03
CA ILE A 328 30.90 7.30 -9.38
C ILE A 328 30.63 8.40 -10.41
N ASP A 329 31.64 8.74 -11.21
CA ASP A 329 31.47 9.62 -12.36
C ASP A 329 30.71 8.90 -13.48
N ILE A 330 29.54 9.43 -13.82
CA ILE A 330 28.67 8.94 -14.89
C ILE A 330 28.54 9.93 -16.04
N SER A 331 29.34 11.00 -16.06
CA SER A 331 29.31 12.03 -17.11
C SER A 331 29.58 11.51 -18.53
N THR A 332 30.09 10.28 -18.64
CA THR A 332 30.39 9.60 -19.92
C THR A 332 29.39 8.51 -20.29
N LEU A 333 28.48 8.14 -19.39
CA LEU A 333 27.44 7.13 -19.65
C LEU A 333 26.19 7.81 -20.24
N PRO A 334 25.56 7.22 -21.27
CA PRO A 334 24.18 7.56 -21.61
C PRO A 334 23.30 7.48 -20.37
N THR A 335 22.63 8.59 -20.06
CA THR A 335 21.89 8.77 -18.81
C THR A 335 20.47 9.17 -19.15
N ILE A 336 19.50 8.57 -18.46
CA ILE A 336 18.08 8.94 -18.48
C ILE A 336 17.71 9.48 -17.10
N GLU A 337 17.26 10.72 -17.05
CA GLU A 337 16.77 11.36 -15.83
C GLU A 337 15.26 11.11 -15.67
N ILE A 338 14.89 10.56 -14.52
CA ILE A 338 13.51 10.20 -14.20
C ILE A 338 13.07 11.03 -13.00
N ALA A 339 12.01 11.83 -13.17
CA ALA A 339 11.32 12.47 -12.05
C ALA A 339 10.13 11.62 -11.62
N VAL A 340 10.02 11.31 -10.33
CA VAL A 340 8.96 10.46 -9.80
C VAL A 340 8.13 11.20 -8.75
N ASN A 341 6.82 11.01 -8.78
CA ASN A 341 5.91 11.44 -7.73
C ASN A 341 4.80 10.38 -7.53
N GLY A 342 4.93 9.59 -6.47
CA GLY A 342 3.98 8.56 -6.07
C GLY A 342 4.42 7.88 -4.77
N ALA A 343 3.49 7.64 -3.84
CA ALA A 343 3.83 7.01 -2.55
C ALA A 343 3.38 5.54 -2.49
N GLY A 344 4.14 4.72 -1.78
CA GLY A 344 3.76 3.38 -1.30
C GLY A 344 4.29 2.20 -2.12
N ALA A 345 3.80 1.00 -1.77
CA ALA A 345 4.19 -0.29 -2.38
C ALA A 345 4.00 -0.36 -3.91
N LEU A 346 3.17 0.52 -4.48
CA LEU A 346 2.87 0.62 -5.90
C LEU A 346 4.00 1.31 -6.70
N MET A 347 4.81 2.17 -6.05
CA MET A 347 6.06 2.66 -6.66
C MET A 347 7.22 1.67 -6.52
N MET A 348 7.08 0.66 -5.65
CA MET A 348 8.12 -0.37 -5.45
C MET A 348 8.43 -1.10 -6.75
N GLU A 349 7.42 -1.36 -7.59
CA GLU A 349 7.59 -2.09 -8.84
C GLU A 349 8.41 -1.31 -9.88
N TYR A 350 8.12 -0.01 -10.01
CA TYR A 350 8.93 0.88 -10.86
C TYR A 350 10.35 1.01 -10.32
N SER A 351 10.52 1.14 -9.00
CA SER A 351 11.84 1.16 -8.36
C SER A 351 12.62 -0.14 -8.60
N MET A 352 11.99 -1.30 -8.44
CA MET A 352 12.56 -2.62 -8.75
C MET A 352 12.92 -2.73 -10.24
N GLY A 353 12.04 -2.28 -11.13
CA GLY A 353 12.28 -2.24 -12.57
C GLY A 353 13.50 -1.39 -12.93
N ILE A 354 13.63 -0.21 -12.32
CA ILE A 354 14.76 0.72 -12.53
C ILE A 354 16.06 0.13 -11.98
N VAL A 355 16.05 -0.47 -10.79
CA VAL A 355 17.20 -1.17 -10.21
C VAL A 355 17.64 -2.32 -11.12
N ASN A 356 16.70 -3.15 -11.57
CA ASN A 356 16.99 -4.28 -12.43
C ASN A 356 17.51 -3.83 -13.81
N TYR A 357 16.97 -2.75 -14.37
CA TYR A 357 17.46 -2.16 -15.62
C TYR A 357 18.91 -1.72 -15.47
N ASN A 358 19.23 -0.94 -14.44
CA ASN A 358 20.59 -0.48 -14.13
C ASN A 358 21.57 -1.65 -13.91
N ARG A 359 21.11 -2.76 -13.33
CA ARG A 359 21.95 -3.96 -13.10
C ARG A 359 22.24 -4.72 -14.40
N THR A 360 21.28 -4.76 -15.32
CA THR A 360 21.37 -5.54 -16.56
C THR A 360 21.93 -4.75 -17.74
N HIS A 361 21.96 -3.42 -17.67
CA HIS A 361 22.48 -2.49 -18.69
C HIS A 361 23.58 -1.58 -18.12
N PRO A 362 24.74 -2.13 -17.69
CA PRO A 362 25.81 -1.36 -17.04
C PRO A 362 26.43 -0.27 -17.92
N GLU A 363 26.15 -0.28 -19.23
CA GLU A 363 26.55 0.73 -20.21
C GLU A 363 25.66 1.98 -20.24
N THR A 364 24.55 1.99 -19.49
CA THR A 364 23.63 3.13 -19.35
C THR A 364 23.38 3.43 -17.88
N ARG A 365 22.71 4.56 -17.60
CA ARG A 365 22.28 4.88 -16.24
C ARG A 365 20.92 5.54 -16.15
N LEU A 366 20.04 4.99 -15.31
CA LEU A 366 18.80 5.63 -14.89
C LEU A 366 19.02 6.34 -13.55
N ILE A 367 18.76 7.65 -13.51
CA ILE A 367 18.83 8.48 -12.30
C ILE A 367 17.42 8.88 -11.91
N VAL A 368 17.04 8.65 -10.66
CA VAL A 368 15.73 9.03 -10.14
C VAL A 368 15.86 10.22 -9.21
N THR A 369 14.95 11.17 -9.38
CA THR A 369 14.66 12.25 -8.43
C THR A 369 13.24 12.06 -7.90
N ASP A 370 13.12 11.78 -6.60
CA ASP A 370 11.84 11.56 -5.94
C ASP A 370 11.29 12.85 -5.31
N TYR A 371 10.11 13.25 -5.79
CA TYR A 371 9.40 14.44 -5.31
C TYR A 371 8.49 14.17 -4.11
N THR A 372 8.27 12.91 -3.71
CA THR A 372 7.44 12.59 -2.54
C THR A 372 8.04 13.10 -1.24
N GLY A 373 9.37 13.34 -1.19
CA GLY A 373 10.04 13.97 -0.04
C GLY A 373 9.54 15.38 0.30
N TYR A 374 8.83 16.05 -0.62
CA TYR A 374 8.19 17.34 -0.35
C TYR A 374 6.82 17.23 0.30
N ASN A 375 6.21 16.04 0.34
CA ASN A 375 4.90 15.82 0.97
C ASN A 375 4.99 16.07 2.48
N THR A 376 3.95 16.67 3.05
CA THR A 376 3.84 16.88 4.50
C THR A 376 2.51 16.36 5.03
N ASP A 377 2.41 16.20 6.35
CA ASP A 377 1.14 15.84 6.99
C ASP A 377 0.01 16.84 6.66
N GLU A 378 0.35 18.13 6.51
CA GLU A 378 -0.60 19.18 6.13
C GLU A 378 -0.93 19.18 4.63
N ASN A 379 0.00 18.77 3.78
CA ASN A 379 -0.18 18.69 2.34
C ASN A 379 0.47 17.42 1.77
N PRO A 380 -0.26 16.29 1.75
CA PRO A 380 0.27 15.02 1.24
C PRO A 380 0.50 15.01 -0.28
N PHE A 381 0.20 16.10 -0.98
CA PHE A 381 0.36 16.26 -2.43
C PHE A 381 1.35 17.37 -2.83
N ALA A 382 2.11 17.90 -1.86
CA ALA A 382 3.06 18.98 -2.09
C ALA A 382 4.17 18.61 -3.10
N GLY A 383 4.57 17.34 -3.15
CA GLY A 383 5.51 16.80 -4.13
C GLY A 383 5.03 16.96 -5.57
N GLY A 384 3.80 16.55 -5.86
CA GLY A 384 3.20 16.71 -7.18
C GLY A 384 3.06 18.18 -7.59
N GLN A 385 2.68 19.05 -6.65
CA GLN A 385 2.59 20.50 -6.89
C GLN A 385 3.96 21.10 -7.23
N LYS A 386 4.99 20.72 -6.47
CA LYS A 386 6.37 21.17 -6.69
C LYS A 386 6.91 20.67 -8.03
N LEU A 387 6.69 19.40 -8.36
CA LEU A 387 7.06 18.82 -9.65
C LEU A 387 6.37 19.54 -10.81
N ALA A 388 5.06 19.78 -10.71
CA ALA A 388 4.30 20.51 -11.72
C ALA A 388 4.87 21.92 -11.96
N ILE A 389 5.18 22.66 -10.89
CA ILE A 389 5.78 24.00 -10.99
C ILE A 389 7.17 23.92 -11.64
N ASP A 390 8.01 22.99 -11.22
CA ASP A 390 9.38 22.87 -11.73
C ASP A 390 9.43 22.50 -13.21
N LEU A 391 8.53 21.59 -13.66
CA LEU A 391 8.35 21.25 -15.07
C LEU A 391 7.88 22.45 -15.89
N VAL A 392 6.81 23.14 -15.45
CA VAL A 392 6.24 24.28 -16.19
C VAL A 392 7.18 25.48 -16.25
N THR A 393 7.97 25.69 -15.20
CA THR A 393 8.93 26.81 -15.13
C THR A 393 10.28 26.49 -15.77
N GLY A 394 10.54 25.23 -16.16
CA GLY A 394 11.81 24.78 -16.73
C GLY A 394 12.95 24.80 -15.71
N VAL A 395 12.66 24.56 -14.43
CA VAL A 395 13.68 24.38 -13.38
C VAL A 395 14.34 23.02 -13.51
N ILE A 396 13.57 22.02 -13.93
CA ILE A 396 14.04 20.66 -14.24
C ILE A 396 13.66 20.31 -15.68
N HIS A 397 14.41 19.38 -16.27
CA HIS A 397 14.16 18.84 -17.61
C HIS A 397 14.37 17.32 -17.64
N PRO A 398 13.60 16.53 -16.86
CA PRO A 398 13.77 15.08 -16.83
C PRO A 398 13.45 14.48 -18.20
N ASP A 399 14.04 13.35 -18.56
CA ASP A 399 13.70 12.60 -19.77
C ASP A 399 12.35 11.88 -19.63
N ILE A 400 12.08 11.32 -18.44
CA ILE A 400 10.86 10.57 -18.11
C ILE A 400 10.22 11.13 -16.83
N VAL A 401 8.89 11.18 -16.81
CA VAL A 401 8.09 11.43 -15.60
C VAL A 401 7.28 10.19 -15.28
N ILE A 402 7.36 9.73 -14.03
CA ILE A 402 6.52 8.65 -13.48
C ILE A 402 5.64 9.22 -12.38
N ALA A 403 4.35 9.33 -12.63
CA ALA A 403 3.44 10.06 -11.75
C ALA A 403 2.05 9.42 -11.67
N LYS A 404 1.45 9.48 -10.49
CA LYS A 404 0.05 9.05 -10.29
C LYS A 404 -0.90 9.84 -11.18
N LEU A 405 -1.98 9.19 -11.63
CA LEU A 405 -3.11 9.89 -12.21
C LEU A 405 -4.07 10.33 -11.11
N ARG A 406 -4.74 11.46 -11.31
CA ARG A 406 -5.86 11.87 -10.46
C ARG A 406 -6.88 10.73 -10.36
N SER A 407 -7.47 10.52 -9.18
CA SER A 407 -8.52 9.52 -8.97
C SER A 407 -9.67 10.09 -8.17
N SER A 408 -10.77 9.33 -8.05
CA SER A 408 -11.91 9.76 -7.21
C SER A 408 -11.59 9.75 -5.71
N TYR A 409 -10.59 8.98 -5.30
CA TYR A 409 -10.13 8.88 -3.90
C TYR A 409 -9.06 9.92 -3.57
N GLU A 410 -8.23 10.28 -4.55
CA GLU A 410 -7.14 11.26 -4.44
C GLU A 410 -7.33 12.37 -5.50
N PRO A 411 -8.33 13.26 -5.31
CA PRO A 411 -8.68 14.27 -6.32
C PRO A 411 -7.62 15.35 -6.51
N ASP A 412 -6.69 15.49 -5.56
CA ASP A 412 -5.60 16.46 -5.60
C ASP A 412 -4.26 15.82 -6.04
N ALA A 413 -4.25 14.52 -6.39
CA ALA A 413 -3.09 13.84 -6.95
C ALA A 413 -3.00 14.02 -8.48
N GLY A 414 -1.79 13.80 -9.04
CA GLY A 414 -1.56 13.81 -10.49
C GLY A 414 -1.59 15.19 -11.15
N MET A 415 -1.41 16.26 -10.38
CA MET A 415 -1.41 17.65 -10.87
C MET A 415 -0.29 17.90 -11.88
N GLU A 416 0.86 17.26 -11.70
CA GLU A 416 2.00 17.27 -12.60
C GLU A 416 1.67 16.70 -13.98
N VAL A 417 0.88 15.61 -14.04
CA VAL A 417 0.44 15.03 -15.30
C VAL A 417 -0.51 16.00 -16.01
N GLU A 418 -1.51 16.54 -15.30
CA GLU A 418 -2.43 17.51 -15.88
C GLU A 418 -1.71 18.78 -16.36
N ALA A 419 -0.71 19.26 -15.61
CA ALA A 419 0.13 20.38 -16.02
C ALA A 419 0.94 20.08 -17.28
N MET A 420 1.55 18.89 -17.36
CA MET A 420 2.28 18.46 -18.56
C MET A 420 1.37 18.40 -19.79
N LEU A 421 0.15 17.86 -19.65
CA LEU A 421 -0.82 17.81 -20.75
C LEU A 421 -1.27 19.20 -21.19
N LYS A 422 -1.62 20.06 -20.22
CA LYS A 422 -2.05 21.45 -20.47
C LYS A 422 -0.99 22.29 -21.17
N HIS A 423 0.28 22.09 -20.82
CA HIS A 423 1.40 22.86 -21.36
C HIS A 423 2.14 22.16 -22.51
N GLY A 424 1.69 20.95 -22.92
CA GLY A 424 2.32 20.19 -24.01
C GLY A 424 3.74 19.73 -23.72
N LEU A 425 4.05 19.39 -22.46
CA LEU A 425 5.39 19.03 -22.00
C LEU A 425 5.73 17.53 -22.17
N TYR A 426 5.00 16.81 -23.02
CA TYR A 426 5.18 15.39 -23.30
C TYR A 426 5.51 15.14 -24.78
N THR A 427 6.24 14.06 -25.07
CA THR A 427 6.45 13.54 -26.42
C THR A 427 5.31 12.57 -26.77
N ASP A 428 4.71 12.72 -27.95
CA ASP A 428 3.74 11.78 -28.49
C ASP A 428 4.40 10.41 -28.75
N LEU A 429 3.88 9.37 -28.08
CA LEU A 429 4.41 8.01 -28.11
C LEU A 429 3.86 7.18 -29.28
N THR A 430 2.94 7.71 -30.09
CA THR A 430 2.26 6.96 -31.15
C THR A 430 3.23 6.27 -32.11
N GLU A 431 4.22 6.99 -32.65
CA GLU A 431 5.18 6.41 -33.59
C GLU A 431 6.10 5.34 -32.95
N TYR A 432 6.41 5.49 -31.66
CA TYR A 432 7.21 4.50 -30.93
C TYR A 432 6.42 3.21 -30.76
N MET A 433 5.16 3.33 -30.34
CA MET A 433 4.25 2.20 -30.19
C MET A 433 3.99 1.47 -31.51
N GLU A 434 3.83 2.18 -32.62
CA GLU A 434 3.63 1.56 -33.94
C GLU A 434 4.84 0.75 -34.43
N ARG A 435 6.05 1.11 -33.98
CA ARG A 435 7.30 0.43 -34.36
C ARG A 435 7.66 -0.70 -33.40
N ASP A 436 7.08 -0.74 -32.21
CA ASP A 436 7.44 -1.69 -31.16
C ASP A 436 6.74 -3.04 -31.34
N PRO A 437 7.47 -4.17 -31.37
CA PRO A 437 6.84 -5.49 -31.52
C PRO A 437 6.08 -5.95 -30.27
N VAL A 438 6.39 -5.39 -29.09
CA VAL A 438 5.82 -5.78 -27.80
C VAL A 438 4.77 -4.75 -27.36
N LEU A 439 5.14 -3.47 -27.30
CA LEU A 439 4.32 -2.38 -26.82
C LEU A 439 3.68 -1.62 -27.99
N ASN A 440 2.67 -2.24 -28.59
CA ASN A 440 1.92 -1.66 -29.71
C ASN A 440 0.40 -1.64 -29.45
N PRO A 441 -0.36 -0.87 -30.24
CA PRO A 441 -1.82 -0.74 -30.07
C PRO A 441 -2.60 -2.05 -30.11
N ASP A 442 -2.09 -3.10 -30.79
CA ASP A 442 -2.74 -4.39 -30.89
C ASP A 442 -2.50 -5.28 -29.65
N ASN A 443 -1.48 -4.97 -28.86
CA ASN A 443 -1.16 -5.71 -27.64
C ASN A 443 -1.74 -5.06 -26.38
N LEU A 444 -2.12 -3.78 -26.43
CA LEU A 444 -2.71 -3.05 -25.30
C LEU A 444 -4.22 -3.12 -25.28
N PHE A 445 -4.78 -3.11 -24.07
CA PHE A 445 -6.21 -2.93 -23.89
C PHE A 445 -6.70 -1.59 -24.43
N GLY A 446 -7.88 -1.59 -25.05
CA GLY A 446 -8.54 -0.37 -25.50
C GLY A 446 -8.79 0.64 -24.37
N ALA A 447 -9.04 0.17 -23.15
CA ALA A 447 -9.18 1.01 -21.96
C ALA A 447 -7.94 1.88 -21.71
N VAL A 448 -6.76 1.27 -21.71
CA VAL A 448 -5.48 1.97 -21.55
C VAL A 448 -5.33 2.97 -22.69
N ARG A 449 -5.50 2.53 -23.95
CA ARG A 449 -5.36 3.41 -25.11
C ARG A 449 -6.26 4.64 -25.02
N ARG A 450 -7.54 4.46 -24.72
CA ARG A 450 -8.50 5.57 -24.59
C ARG A 450 -8.07 6.56 -23.51
N THR A 451 -7.64 6.08 -22.35
CA THR A 451 -7.22 6.94 -21.24
C THR A 451 -5.96 7.75 -21.54
N PHE A 452 -5.00 7.15 -22.24
CA PHE A 452 -3.72 7.78 -22.57
C PHE A 452 -3.72 8.54 -23.92
N THR A 453 -4.89 8.72 -24.54
CA THR A 453 -5.03 9.51 -25.76
C THR A 453 -5.29 10.99 -25.42
N ALA A 454 -4.60 11.90 -26.09
CA ALA A 454 -4.82 13.35 -26.03
C ALA A 454 -5.93 13.79 -27.01
N GLU A 455 -6.38 15.04 -26.90
CA GLU A 455 -7.47 15.56 -27.75
C GLU A 455 -7.16 15.55 -29.26
N ASP A 456 -5.87 15.63 -29.63
CA ASP A 456 -5.41 15.58 -31.02
C ASP A 456 -5.21 14.14 -31.55
N GLY A 457 -5.42 13.14 -30.69
CA GLY A 457 -5.26 11.72 -31.00
C GLY A 457 -3.87 11.15 -30.71
N GLY A 458 -2.91 11.96 -30.27
CA GLY A 458 -1.58 11.48 -29.84
C GLY A 458 -1.64 10.71 -28.53
N ILE A 459 -0.62 9.89 -28.25
CA ILE A 459 -0.51 9.13 -27.01
C ILE A 459 0.49 9.82 -26.09
N TRP A 460 0.03 10.31 -24.94
CA TRP A 460 0.84 11.13 -24.04
C TRP A 460 1.61 10.31 -22.98
N GLY A 461 1.25 9.05 -22.79
CA GLY A 461 1.87 8.18 -21.80
C GLY A 461 1.39 6.73 -21.88
N ILE A 462 1.86 5.90 -20.94
CA ILE A 462 1.40 4.52 -20.76
C ILE A 462 1.51 4.09 -19.29
N THR A 463 1.02 2.91 -18.92
CA THR A 463 1.15 2.30 -17.59
C THR A 463 1.43 0.81 -17.69
N SER A 464 1.96 0.19 -16.62
CA SER A 464 2.15 -1.27 -16.54
C SER A 464 0.85 -2.04 -16.30
N GLY A 465 -0.06 -1.44 -15.53
CA GLY A 465 -1.36 -2.01 -15.23
C GLY A 465 -2.35 -0.97 -14.74
N PHE A 466 -3.60 -1.38 -14.65
CA PHE A 466 -4.71 -0.48 -14.45
C PHE A 466 -5.87 -1.17 -13.72
N GLN A 467 -6.76 -0.34 -13.21
CA GLN A 467 -8.02 -0.78 -12.62
C GLN A 467 -9.17 0.03 -13.20
N VAL A 468 -10.36 -0.56 -13.19
CA VAL A 468 -11.56 0.06 -13.76
C VAL A 468 -12.62 0.21 -12.68
N SER A 469 -13.08 1.44 -12.48
CA SER A 469 -14.19 1.71 -11.59
C SER A 469 -15.47 1.95 -12.38
N THR A 470 -16.55 1.30 -11.97
CA THR A 470 -17.78 1.18 -12.75
C THR A 470 -19.02 0.93 -11.88
N LEU A 471 -20.19 0.95 -12.54
CA LEU A 471 -21.45 0.44 -12.01
C LEU A 471 -21.84 -0.81 -12.80
N PHE A 472 -22.32 -1.84 -12.11
CA PHE A 472 -22.86 -3.04 -12.76
C PHE A 472 -24.08 -3.59 -12.00
N GLY A 473 -24.84 -4.44 -12.66
CA GLY A 473 -25.99 -5.12 -12.05
C GLY A 473 -26.46 -6.33 -12.87
N PRO A 474 -27.50 -7.04 -12.41
CA PRO A 474 -28.09 -8.15 -13.14
C PRO A 474 -28.64 -7.70 -14.50
N THR A 475 -28.33 -8.41 -15.58
CA THR A 475 -28.78 -8.06 -16.94
C THR A 475 -30.30 -7.94 -17.02
N ALA A 476 -31.05 -8.79 -16.30
CA ALA A 476 -32.51 -8.75 -16.25
C ALA A 476 -33.10 -7.40 -15.75
N LEU A 477 -32.33 -6.61 -14.98
CA LEU A 477 -32.73 -5.27 -14.55
C LEU A 477 -32.25 -4.18 -15.51
N LEU A 478 -31.25 -4.49 -16.33
CA LEU A 478 -30.50 -3.56 -17.18
C LEU A 478 -30.69 -3.81 -18.69
N GLU A 479 -31.64 -4.66 -19.07
CA GLU A 479 -31.90 -5.07 -20.47
C GLU A 479 -32.00 -3.89 -21.45
N LYS A 480 -32.49 -2.73 -20.96
CA LYS A 480 -32.59 -1.49 -21.75
C LYS A 480 -31.23 -1.02 -22.28
N TRP A 481 -30.16 -1.19 -21.50
CA TRP A 481 -28.83 -0.67 -21.82
C TRP A 481 -27.82 -1.76 -22.21
N ALA A 482 -28.14 -3.03 -21.95
CA ALA A 482 -27.27 -4.16 -22.29
C ALA A 482 -27.04 -4.27 -23.81
N ASP A 483 -25.78 -4.49 -24.20
CA ASP A 483 -25.37 -4.63 -25.60
C ASP A 483 -25.39 -6.09 -26.11
N GLY A 484 -25.64 -7.04 -25.21
CA GLY A 484 -25.64 -8.48 -25.47
C GLY A 484 -24.32 -9.21 -25.21
N ASN A 485 -23.25 -8.49 -24.84
CA ASN A 485 -21.92 -9.05 -24.54
C ASN A 485 -21.55 -8.92 -23.05
N GLY A 486 -22.49 -8.48 -22.21
CA GLY A 486 -22.25 -8.24 -20.78
C GLY A 486 -21.81 -6.83 -20.44
N SER A 487 -21.85 -5.89 -21.39
CA SER A 487 -21.57 -4.47 -21.14
C SER A 487 -22.68 -3.58 -21.71
N SER A 488 -22.48 -2.27 -21.59
CA SER A 488 -23.38 -1.22 -22.07
C SER A 488 -22.56 -0.18 -22.82
N ARG A 489 -23.19 0.52 -23.77
CA ARG A 489 -22.60 1.72 -24.39
C ARG A 489 -22.69 2.97 -23.51
N GLY A 490 -23.29 2.84 -22.33
CA GLY A 490 -23.54 3.92 -21.39
C GLY A 490 -25.01 4.34 -21.31
N TRP A 491 -25.25 5.28 -20.42
CA TRP A 491 -26.55 5.81 -20.05
C TRP A 491 -26.37 7.23 -19.50
N THR A 492 -27.40 8.07 -19.59
CA THR A 492 -27.26 9.48 -19.14
C THR A 492 -27.72 9.67 -17.70
N LEU A 493 -27.35 10.79 -17.08
CA LEU A 493 -27.83 11.15 -15.73
C LEU A 493 -29.36 11.14 -15.64
N ARG A 494 -30.06 11.71 -16.63
CA ARG A 494 -31.52 11.60 -16.75
C ARG A 494 -31.99 10.16 -16.65
N GLU A 495 -31.38 9.26 -17.40
CA GLU A 495 -31.77 7.86 -17.43
C GLU A 495 -31.51 7.15 -16.11
N MET A 496 -30.41 7.49 -15.42
CA MET A 496 -30.15 7.02 -14.07
C MET A 496 -31.23 7.49 -13.08
N LEU A 497 -31.58 8.77 -13.12
CA LEU A 497 -32.62 9.31 -12.26
C LEU A 497 -34.01 8.72 -12.58
N ASP A 498 -34.32 8.49 -13.85
CA ASP A 498 -35.55 7.82 -14.27
C ASP A 498 -35.59 6.36 -13.79
N PHE A 499 -34.45 5.68 -13.83
CA PHE A 499 -34.31 4.34 -13.29
C PHE A 499 -34.53 4.34 -11.78
N ALA A 500 -33.89 5.26 -11.06
CA ALA A 500 -34.04 5.44 -9.61
C ALA A 500 -35.51 5.69 -9.20
N ASP A 501 -36.26 6.49 -9.97
CA ASP A 501 -37.69 6.72 -9.72
C ASP A 501 -38.56 5.49 -10.02
N SER A 502 -38.08 4.58 -10.88
CA SER A 502 -38.82 3.38 -11.30
C SER A 502 -38.66 2.19 -10.37
N ILE A 503 -37.67 2.20 -9.47
CA ILE A 503 -37.38 1.05 -8.61
C ILE A 503 -38.54 0.80 -7.62
N PRO A 504 -38.87 -0.45 -7.28
CA PRO A 504 -39.97 -0.75 -6.36
C PRO A 504 -39.75 -0.16 -4.96
N SER A 505 -40.83 0.28 -4.31
CA SER A 505 -40.79 0.77 -2.93
C SER A 505 -40.16 -0.28 -1.99
N GLY A 506 -39.20 0.16 -1.15
CA GLY A 506 -38.42 -0.73 -0.29
C GLY A 506 -37.20 -1.37 -0.99
N SER A 507 -36.86 -0.92 -2.20
CA SER A 507 -35.63 -1.25 -2.91
C SER A 507 -34.66 -0.06 -2.91
N TRP A 508 -33.40 -0.32 -3.25
CA TRP A 508 -32.33 0.67 -3.30
C TRP A 508 -31.63 0.63 -4.65
N LEU A 509 -31.26 1.80 -5.16
CA LEU A 509 -30.42 1.89 -6.36
C LEU A 509 -29.06 1.24 -6.09
N ILE A 510 -28.39 1.62 -5.01
CA ILE A 510 -27.15 1.03 -4.48
C ILE A 510 -27.27 0.93 -2.96
N GLY A 511 -26.71 -0.13 -2.36
CA GLY A 511 -26.67 -0.31 -0.90
C GLY A 511 -25.84 0.77 -0.19
N GLY A 512 -26.32 1.27 0.95
CA GLY A 512 -25.54 2.20 1.79
C GLY A 512 -25.43 3.65 1.28
N LEU A 513 -26.16 4.00 0.22
CA LEU A 513 -26.14 5.33 -0.39
C LEU A 513 -26.63 6.42 0.59
N ASN A 514 -25.90 7.53 0.70
CA ASN A 514 -26.26 8.67 1.54
C ASN A 514 -25.88 10.01 0.88
N ARG A 515 -26.30 11.13 1.47
CA ARG A 515 -26.04 12.49 0.95
C ARG A 515 -24.56 12.77 0.68
N GLN A 516 -23.65 12.24 1.50
CA GLN A 516 -22.22 12.51 1.41
C GLN A 516 -21.50 11.63 0.39
N THR A 517 -21.97 10.40 0.17
CA THR A 517 -21.28 9.43 -0.69
C THR A 517 -21.91 9.27 -2.07
N ALA A 518 -23.14 9.75 -2.27
CA ALA A 518 -23.90 9.47 -3.49
C ALA A 518 -23.25 10.00 -4.77
N GLU A 519 -22.65 11.19 -4.71
CA GLU A 519 -21.95 11.76 -5.88
C GLU A 519 -20.81 10.85 -6.31
N GLN A 520 -19.92 10.49 -5.38
CA GLN A 520 -18.77 9.62 -5.65
C GLN A 520 -19.20 8.22 -6.12
N ILE A 521 -20.26 7.67 -5.52
CA ILE A 521 -20.73 6.31 -5.81
C ILE A 521 -21.48 6.23 -7.14
N LEU A 522 -22.27 7.24 -7.51
CA LEU A 522 -23.16 7.18 -8.68
C LEU A 522 -22.64 7.88 -9.92
N LEU A 523 -21.81 8.93 -9.77
CA LEU A 523 -21.35 9.75 -10.89
C LEU A 523 -19.87 9.55 -11.21
N GLY A 524 -19.12 8.89 -10.33
CA GLY A 524 -17.67 8.79 -10.45
C GLY A 524 -17.00 10.17 -10.38
N PRO A 525 -15.72 10.29 -10.79
CA PRO A 525 -14.98 11.55 -10.74
C PRO A 525 -15.49 12.61 -11.72
N ASP A 526 -16.14 12.19 -12.81
CA ASP A 526 -16.37 13.05 -13.98
C ASP A 526 -17.85 13.18 -14.39
N GLY A 527 -18.81 12.61 -13.66
CA GLY A 527 -20.22 12.66 -14.09
C GLY A 527 -20.83 14.07 -14.18
N TYR A 528 -20.21 15.08 -13.58
CA TYR A 528 -20.61 16.48 -13.77
C TYR A 528 -20.14 17.10 -15.08
N SER A 529 -19.26 16.42 -15.84
CA SER A 529 -18.85 16.83 -17.18
C SER A 529 -20.03 16.95 -18.16
N ALA A 530 -21.11 16.20 -17.94
CA ALA A 530 -22.35 16.29 -18.71
C ALA A 530 -22.98 17.69 -18.72
N PHE A 531 -22.64 18.55 -17.74
CA PHE A 531 -23.14 19.92 -17.65
C PHE A 531 -22.20 20.96 -18.28
N ILE A 532 -21.09 20.53 -18.90
CA ILE A 532 -20.05 21.40 -19.44
C ILE A 532 -19.91 21.17 -20.94
N ASP A 533 -20.02 22.24 -21.71
CA ASP A 533 -19.67 22.27 -23.12
C ASP A 533 -18.31 22.97 -23.29
N ARG A 534 -17.27 22.15 -23.40
CA ARG A 534 -15.89 22.62 -23.61
C ARG A 534 -15.71 23.37 -24.93
N LYS A 535 -16.46 23.00 -25.98
CA LYS A 535 -16.30 23.64 -27.31
C LYS A 535 -16.81 25.06 -27.30
N THR A 536 -17.86 25.34 -26.53
CA THR A 536 -18.43 26.68 -26.42
C THR A 536 -17.96 27.43 -25.19
N GLY A 537 -17.24 26.78 -24.27
CA GLY A 537 -16.81 27.37 -23.00
C GLY A 537 -17.99 27.68 -22.07
N THR A 538 -19.07 26.89 -22.14
CA THR A 538 -20.31 27.14 -21.37
C THR A 538 -20.66 25.97 -20.46
N CYS A 539 -21.50 26.24 -19.45
CA CYS A 539 -22.02 25.22 -18.55
C CYS A 539 -23.52 25.43 -18.26
N SER A 540 -24.19 24.38 -17.75
CA SER A 540 -25.65 24.31 -17.56
C SER A 540 -26.07 23.72 -16.20
N PHE A 541 -25.35 24.10 -15.15
CA PHE A 541 -25.65 23.72 -13.77
C PHE A 541 -26.95 24.33 -13.22
N ASP A 542 -27.58 25.30 -13.89
CA ASP A 542 -28.93 25.77 -13.55
C ASP A 542 -30.07 25.07 -14.32
N SER A 543 -29.73 24.02 -15.07
CA SER A 543 -30.69 23.23 -15.85
C SER A 543 -31.70 22.48 -14.95
N PRO A 544 -32.90 22.16 -15.47
CA PRO A 544 -33.86 21.33 -14.76
C PRO A 544 -33.31 19.96 -14.33
N GLU A 545 -32.36 19.42 -15.08
CA GLU A 545 -31.74 18.13 -14.81
C GLU A 545 -30.78 18.20 -13.63
N PHE A 546 -29.94 19.24 -13.54
CA PHE A 546 -29.09 19.46 -12.37
C PHE A 546 -29.91 19.72 -11.10
N LEU A 547 -31.00 20.50 -11.21
CA LEU A 547 -31.92 20.70 -10.08
C LEU A 547 -32.58 19.39 -9.62
N ARG A 548 -32.89 18.49 -10.54
CA ARG A 548 -33.41 17.16 -10.21
C ARG A 548 -32.35 16.33 -9.47
N TRP A 549 -31.10 16.39 -9.90
CA TRP A 549 -29.97 15.76 -9.21
C TRP A 549 -29.80 16.28 -7.77
N LEU A 550 -29.79 17.60 -7.56
CA LEU A 550 -29.70 18.19 -6.22
C LEU A 550 -30.84 17.72 -5.30
N ARG A 551 -32.06 17.67 -5.82
CA ARG A 551 -33.23 17.18 -5.05
C ARG A 551 -33.15 15.67 -4.77
N PHE A 552 -32.60 14.90 -5.70
CA PHE A 552 -32.31 13.49 -5.46
C PHE A 552 -31.31 13.34 -4.31
N LEU A 553 -30.20 14.09 -4.31
CA LEU A 553 -29.25 14.10 -3.20
C LEU A 553 -29.94 14.49 -1.88
N GLU A 554 -30.71 15.57 -1.85
CA GLU A 554 -31.45 16.00 -0.65
C GLU A 554 -32.42 14.93 -0.13
N SER A 555 -32.99 14.10 -1.01
CA SER A 555 -33.89 13.01 -0.61
C SER A 555 -33.19 11.86 0.13
N LEU A 556 -31.86 11.72 -0.02
CA LEU A 556 -31.05 10.69 0.62
C LEU A 556 -30.86 10.98 2.13
N PRO A 557 -30.49 9.97 2.93
CA PRO A 557 -30.22 10.16 4.35
C PRO A 557 -28.96 11.03 4.60
N PRO A 558 -28.94 11.90 5.64
CA PRO A 558 -27.90 12.90 5.88
C PRO A 558 -26.59 12.40 6.50
N GLY A 559 -26.33 11.10 6.56
CA GLY A 559 -25.06 10.55 7.05
C GLY A 559 -25.00 9.02 6.91
N GLY A 560 -23.79 8.47 7.04
CA GLY A 560 -23.63 7.06 7.39
C GLY A 560 -24.18 6.85 8.80
N LEU A 561 -25.18 5.97 8.96
CA LEU A 561 -25.74 5.67 10.28
C LEU A 561 -24.61 5.18 11.20
N LYS A 562 -24.45 5.80 12.38
CA LYS A 562 -23.62 5.23 13.44
C LYS A 562 -24.19 3.87 13.79
N VAL A 563 -23.34 2.86 13.65
CA VAL A 563 -23.65 1.44 13.83
C VAL A 563 -24.41 1.17 15.13
N GLU A 564 -24.09 1.89 16.20
CA GLU A 564 -24.67 1.65 17.51
C GLU A 564 -26.06 2.28 17.74
N GLU A 565 -26.50 3.20 16.87
CA GLU A 565 -27.75 3.98 17.05
C GLU A 565 -28.91 3.50 16.17
N ALA A 566 -28.67 2.52 15.28
CA ALA A 566 -29.68 1.98 14.39
C ALA A 566 -30.41 0.78 15.02
N THR A 567 -31.69 0.95 15.39
CA THR A 567 -32.56 -0.21 15.64
C THR A 567 -32.98 -0.84 14.30
N PRO A 568 -33.15 -2.17 14.21
CA PRO A 568 -33.50 -2.88 12.96
C PRO A 568 -34.72 -2.31 12.21
N ALA A 569 -35.64 -1.68 12.95
CA ALA A 569 -36.88 -1.13 12.39
C ALA A 569 -36.75 0.27 11.77
N ALA A 570 -35.67 1.02 12.04
CA ALA A 570 -35.53 2.38 11.51
C ALA A 570 -34.95 2.41 10.09
N TYR A 571 -34.09 1.46 9.71
CA TYR A 571 -33.46 1.41 8.37
C TYR A 571 -33.04 0.03 7.85
N GLY A 572 -33.43 -1.11 8.44
CA GLY A 572 -33.09 -2.44 7.88
C GLY A 572 -31.59 -2.69 7.60
N MET A 573 -30.69 -1.85 8.12
CA MET A 573 -29.24 -1.92 7.91
C MET A 573 -28.56 -2.43 9.18
N ARG A 574 -28.38 -3.74 9.20
CA ARG A 574 -27.17 -4.52 9.51
C ARG A 574 -27.76 -5.91 9.71
N ALA A 575 -27.58 -6.74 8.71
CA ALA A 575 -26.26 -7.29 8.48
C ALA A 575 -26.05 -7.70 7.00
N ASP A 576 -24.82 -8.05 6.63
CA ASP A 576 -24.30 -8.07 5.25
C ASP A 576 -25.29 -8.15 4.06
N THR A 577 -25.00 -7.26 3.13
CA THR A 577 -25.80 -6.78 2.00
C THR A 577 -26.23 -7.85 1.00
N LEU A 578 -25.59 -9.02 0.94
CA LEU A 578 -25.76 -9.96 -0.17
C LEU A 578 -27.17 -10.53 -0.33
N GLU A 579 -27.92 -10.77 0.76
CA GLU A 579 -29.32 -11.20 0.63
C GLU A 579 -30.12 -10.16 -0.17
N TYR A 580 -29.90 -8.86 0.05
CA TYR A 580 -30.62 -7.81 -0.67
C TYR A 580 -30.23 -7.73 -2.15
N TYR A 581 -28.98 -8.06 -2.49
CA TYR A 581 -28.53 -8.11 -3.88
C TYR A 581 -29.07 -9.38 -4.58
N HIS A 582 -29.02 -10.53 -3.91
CA HIS A 582 -29.53 -11.82 -4.41
C HIS A 582 -31.07 -11.86 -4.48
N THR A 583 -31.77 -11.09 -3.65
CA THR A 583 -33.24 -10.96 -3.67
C THR A 583 -33.76 -9.85 -4.59
N GLY A 584 -32.86 -9.14 -5.30
CA GLY A 584 -33.23 -8.07 -6.23
C GLY A 584 -33.74 -6.79 -5.57
N ARG A 585 -33.44 -6.58 -4.28
CA ARG A 585 -33.76 -5.34 -3.55
C ARG A 585 -32.72 -4.24 -3.77
N VAL A 586 -31.50 -4.60 -4.18
CA VAL A 586 -30.49 -3.64 -4.65
C VAL A 586 -30.29 -3.81 -6.15
N MET A 587 -30.30 -2.71 -6.90
CA MET A 587 -30.30 -2.74 -8.36
C MET A 587 -28.88 -2.77 -8.96
N LEU A 588 -27.96 -2.00 -8.37
CA LEU A 588 -26.60 -1.79 -8.87
C LEU A 588 -25.57 -1.98 -7.76
N ASN A 589 -24.35 -2.31 -8.16
CA ASN A 589 -23.17 -2.23 -7.32
C ASN A 589 -22.13 -1.29 -7.97
N LYS A 590 -21.42 -0.54 -7.12
CA LYS A 590 -20.18 0.12 -7.51
C LYS A 590 -19.05 -0.89 -7.35
N GLU A 591 -18.26 -1.09 -8.39
CA GLU A 591 -17.13 -2.00 -8.38
C GLU A 591 -15.84 -1.30 -8.79
N GLU A 592 -14.73 -1.85 -8.32
CA GLU A 592 -13.39 -1.47 -8.72
C GLU A 592 -12.65 -2.75 -9.11
N PHE A 593 -12.57 -2.97 -10.41
CA PHE A 593 -11.90 -4.13 -10.99
C PHE A 593 -10.40 -3.90 -10.98
N ALA A 594 -9.71 -4.53 -10.03
CA ALA A 594 -8.28 -4.37 -9.82
C ALA A 594 -7.46 -5.62 -10.21
N LEU A 595 -8.01 -6.84 -10.12
CA LEU A 595 -7.30 -8.08 -10.46
C LEU A 595 -8.10 -8.93 -11.45
N VAL A 596 -7.42 -9.68 -12.31
CA VAL A 596 -8.06 -10.47 -13.39
C VAL A 596 -9.08 -11.48 -12.85
N ASP A 597 -8.67 -12.26 -11.87
CA ASP A 597 -9.41 -13.35 -11.24
C ASP A 597 -10.58 -12.84 -10.37
N SER A 598 -10.28 -12.03 -9.35
CA SER A 598 -11.25 -11.57 -8.36
C SER A 598 -12.30 -10.63 -8.96
N SER A 599 -12.00 -9.94 -10.08
CA SER A 599 -12.98 -9.11 -10.79
C SER A 599 -14.10 -9.94 -11.41
N VAL A 600 -13.78 -11.09 -12.00
CA VAL A 600 -14.79 -12.00 -12.56
C VAL A 600 -15.63 -12.62 -11.45
N GLU A 601 -14.96 -13.04 -10.37
CA GLU A 601 -15.59 -13.66 -9.21
C GLU A 601 -16.49 -12.69 -8.43
N SER A 602 -16.11 -11.42 -8.33
CA SER A 602 -16.89 -10.39 -7.64
C SER A 602 -18.20 -10.10 -8.39
N MET A 603 -18.15 -9.96 -9.72
CA MET A 603 -19.34 -9.73 -10.55
C MET A 603 -20.39 -10.83 -10.36
N GLU A 604 -19.95 -12.09 -10.31
CA GLU A 604 -20.87 -13.22 -10.11
C GLU A 604 -21.43 -13.24 -8.68
N SER A 605 -20.54 -13.14 -7.69
CA SER A 605 -20.90 -13.37 -6.29
C SER A 605 -21.77 -12.27 -5.67
N VAL A 606 -21.61 -11.01 -6.09
CA VAL A 606 -22.38 -9.87 -5.58
C VAL A 606 -23.88 -10.05 -5.82
N PHE A 607 -24.29 -10.51 -6.99
CA PHE A 607 -25.70 -10.72 -7.33
C PHE A 607 -26.13 -12.19 -7.36
N GLY A 608 -25.19 -13.13 -7.18
CA GLY A 608 -25.49 -14.56 -7.25
C GLY A 608 -25.91 -14.98 -8.65
N THR A 609 -25.31 -14.39 -9.69
CA THR A 609 -25.65 -14.66 -11.08
C THR A 609 -24.46 -14.36 -11.99
N LYS A 610 -24.27 -15.21 -13.01
CA LYS A 610 -23.32 -14.96 -14.12
C LYS A 610 -23.86 -14.00 -15.18
N ASP A 611 -25.16 -13.73 -15.13
CA ASP A 611 -25.82 -12.82 -16.07
C ASP A 611 -25.84 -11.39 -15.53
N TRP A 612 -24.72 -10.71 -15.69
CA TRP A 612 -24.48 -9.32 -15.33
C TRP A 612 -24.26 -8.43 -16.56
N THR A 613 -24.54 -7.14 -16.40
CA THR A 613 -24.23 -6.08 -17.36
C THR A 613 -23.40 -5.00 -16.68
N ILE A 614 -22.20 -4.73 -17.21
CA ILE A 614 -21.37 -3.59 -16.79
C ILE A 614 -21.93 -2.33 -17.43
N LEU A 615 -22.61 -1.53 -16.62
CA LEU A 615 -23.38 -0.37 -17.04
C LEU A 615 -22.51 0.89 -17.17
N GLY A 616 -21.55 1.03 -16.25
CA GLY A 616 -20.70 2.20 -16.10
C GLY A 616 -21.40 3.42 -15.50
N TYR A 617 -20.63 4.48 -15.23
CA TYR A 617 -21.15 5.72 -14.69
C TYR A 617 -21.99 6.48 -15.74
N PRO A 618 -22.98 7.27 -15.31
CA PRO A 618 -23.75 8.08 -16.25
C PRO A 618 -22.84 9.05 -17.00
N ALA A 619 -22.87 8.97 -18.34
CA ALA A 619 -22.03 9.79 -19.22
C ALA A 619 -22.69 9.95 -20.60
N ASP A 620 -22.37 11.04 -21.29
CA ASP A 620 -22.92 11.32 -22.61
C ASP A 620 -22.06 10.70 -23.72
N GLY A 621 -22.54 9.60 -24.30
CA GLY A 621 -21.96 9.00 -25.50
C GLY A 621 -20.90 7.91 -25.29
N HIS A 622 -20.64 7.51 -24.04
CA HIS A 622 -19.76 6.38 -23.69
C HIS A 622 -20.20 5.72 -22.37
N ASN A 623 -19.60 4.58 -22.03
CA ASN A 623 -19.96 3.77 -20.86
C ASN A 623 -19.70 4.49 -19.52
N GLY A 624 -18.82 5.49 -19.46
CA GLY A 624 -18.50 6.23 -18.25
C GLY A 624 -17.63 5.48 -17.22
N SER A 625 -17.37 4.18 -17.39
CA SER A 625 -16.35 3.47 -16.59
C SER A 625 -14.99 4.14 -16.77
N TYR A 626 -14.35 4.52 -15.66
CA TYR A 626 -13.08 5.23 -15.71
C TYR A 626 -11.93 4.32 -15.30
N VAL A 627 -10.79 4.54 -15.95
CA VAL A 627 -9.53 3.87 -15.64
C VAL A 627 -8.77 4.69 -14.60
N SER A 628 -8.19 4.01 -13.63
CA SER A 628 -7.08 4.52 -12.84
C SER A 628 -5.92 3.55 -12.90
N CYS A 629 -4.73 4.03 -12.60
CA CYS A 629 -3.51 3.25 -12.61
C CYS A 629 -2.57 3.82 -11.54
N GLU A 630 -1.54 3.04 -11.21
CA GLU A 630 -0.57 3.43 -10.20
C GLU A 630 0.26 4.61 -10.64
N ALA A 631 0.77 4.56 -11.87
CA ALA A 631 1.50 5.66 -12.45
C ALA A 631 1.34 5.66 -13.96
N ALA A 632 1.41 6.86 -14.53
CA ALA A 632 1.69 7.08 -15.91
C ALA A 632 3.19 7.24 -16.12
N LEU A 633 3.70 6.62 -17.18
CA LEU A 633 5.04 6.78 -17.74
C LEU A 633 4.94 7.77 -18.90
N LEU A 634 5.56 8.94 -18.77
CA LEU A 634 5.57 9.98 -19.79
C LEU A 634 7.01 10.25 -20.23
N MET A 635 7.25 10.31 -21.54
CA MET A 635 8.50 10.88 -22.07
C MET A 635 8.30 12.40 -22.22
N THR A 636 9.23 13.20 -21.71
CA THR A 636 9.11 14.66 -21.84
C THR A 636 9.48 15.15 -23.24
N THR A 637 9.18 16.42 -23.53
CA THR A 637 9.65 17.06 -24.78
C THR A 637 11.14 17.35 -24.79
N ASP A 638 11.75 17.53 -23.61
CA ASP A 638 13.17 17.83 -23.43
C ASP A 638 14.07 16.60 -23.42
N CYS A 639 13.47 15.39 -23.47
CA CYS A 639 14.20 14.12 -23.49
C CYS A 639 15.27 14.10 -24.58
N SER A 640 16.51 13.89 -24.15
CA SER A 640 17.71 14.04 -24.99
C SER A 640 18.02 12.77 -25.80
N ASP A 641 17.75 11.60 -25.24
CA ASP A 641 17.89 10.29 -25.88
C ASP A 641 16.55 9.53 -25.88
N LYS A 642 15.72 9.83 -26.88
CA LYS A 642 14.35 9.29 -26.96
C LYS A 642 14.27 7.79 -27.21
N GLU A 643 15.24 7.21 -27.91
CA GLU A 643 15.27 5.77 -28.17
C GLU A 643 15.61 5.01 -26.90
N LEU A 644 16.59 5.51 -26.12
CA LEU A 644 16.92 4.94 -24.82
C LEU A 644 15.77 5.15 -23.83
N ALA A 645 15.18 6.34 -23.76
CA ALA A 645 14.01 6.60 -22.92
C ALA A 645 12.82 5.70 -23.30
N TRP A 646 12.59 5.45 -24.58
CA TRP A 646 11.56 4.52 -25.03
C TRP A 646 11.85 3.09 -24.57
N ASP A 647 13.09 2.61 -24.68
CA ASP A 647 13.47 1.29 -24.19
C ASP A 647 13.23 1.12 -22.69
N VAL A 648 13.49 2.18 -21.91
CA VAL A 648 13.18 2.24 -20.48
C VAL A 648 11.67 2.19 -20.24
N ILE A 649 10.89 3.06 -20.89
CA ILE A 649 9.41 3.09 -20.77
C ILE A 649 8.83 1.72 -21.13
N ARG A 650 9.29 1.10 -22.21
CA ARG A 650 8.89 -0.23 -22.66
C ARG A 650 9.18 -1.29 -21.60
N THR A 651 10.37 -1.25 -21.01
CA THR A 651 10.77 -2.22 -19.98
C THR A 651 9.93 -2.06 -18.71
N LEU A 652 9.69 -0.83 -18.26
CA LEU A 652 8.89 -0.56 -17.06
C LEU A 652 7.41 -0.87 -17.28
N ALA A 653 6.84 -0.52 -18.44
CA ALA A 653 5.45 -0.84 -18.77
C ALA A 653 5.22 -2.35 -18.88
N ALA A 654 6.17 -3.11 -19.44
CA ALA A 654 6.07 -4.57 -19.54
C ALA A 654 6.43 -5.31 -18.24
N GLY A 655 6.77 -4.58 -17.17
CA GLY A 655 7.07 -5.14 -15.85
C GLY A 655 5.87 -5.79 -15.17
N PHE A 656 6.12 -6.34 -13.98
CA PHE A 656 5.05 -6.79 -13.10
C PHE A 656 4.10 -5.62 -12.76
N SER A 657 2.84 -5.94 -12.54
CA SER A 657 1.79 -5.03 -12.06
C SER A 657 0.93 -5.82 -11.07
N PRO A 658 0.51 -5.24 -9.93
CA PRO A 658 -0.38 -5.90 -9.00
C PRO A 658 -1.84 -5.59 -9.35
N MET A 659 -2.07 -4.87 -10.46
CA MET A 659 -3.38 -4.57 -11.04
C MET A 659 -3.61 -5.38 -12.33
N ILE A 660 -4.75 -5.17 -13.01
CA ILE A 660 -5.02 -5.74 -14.33
C ILE A 660 -3.89 -5.29 -15.27
N PRO A 661 -3.17 -6.22 -15.91
CA PRO A 661 -2.04 -5.86 -16.75
C PRO A 661 -2.51 -5.06 -17.97
N ALA A 662 -1.74 -4.03 -18.36
CA ALA A 662 -2.07 -3.20 -19.54
C ALA A 662 -2.04 -4.00 -20.86
N PHE A 663 -1.29 -5.12 -20.88
CA PHE A 663 -1.12 -6.00 -22.02
C PHE A 663 -2.14 -7.15 -22.03
N ARG A 664 -2.79 -7.34 -23.18
CA ARG A 664 -3.79 -8.41 -23.37
C ARG A 664 -3.22 -9.81 -23.14
N GLN A 665 -1.97 -10.06 -23.53
CA GLN A 665 -1.37 -11.39 -23.38
C GLN A 665 -1.16 -11.74 -21.90
N ALA A 666 -0.66 -10.81 -21.09
CA ALA A 666 -0.49 -11.05 -19.66
C ALA A 666 -1.83 -11.30 -18.95
N PHE A 667 -2.90 -10.62 -19.36
CA PHE A 667 -4.26 -10.92 -18.89
C PHE A 667 -4.69 -12.35 -19.26
N LYS A 668 -4.43 -12.77 -20.49
CA LYS A 668 -4.77 -14.12 -20.97
C LYS A 668 -3.99 -15.19 -20.25
N ASP A 669 -2.70 -14.99 -20.02
CA ASP A 669 -1.84 -15.92 -19.29
C ASP A 669 -2.36 -16.09 -17.85
N GLN A 670 -2.72 -15.01 -17.16
CA GLN A 670 -3.34 -15.07 -15.83
C GLN A 670 -4.71 -15.77 -15.84
N ALA A 671 -5.56 -15.47 -16.82
CA ALA A 671 -6.86 -16.13 -16.97
C ALA A 671 -6.73 -17.64 -17.25
N GLU A 672 -5.78 -18.03 -18.10
CA GLU A 672 -5.47 -19.43 -18.39
C GLU A 672 -4.94 -20.15 -17.14
N GLU A 673 -4.06 -19.52 -16.36
CA GLU A 673 -3.55 -20.07 -15.10
C GLU A 673 -4.67 -20.38 -14.10
N VAL A 674 -5.60 -19.44 -13.90
CA VAL A 674 -6.78 -19.61 -13.02
C VAL A 674 -7.62 -20.82 -13.47
N LEU A 675 -7.84 -20.97 -14.78
CA LEU A 675 -8.61 -22.07 -15.35
C LEU A 675 -7.88 -23.41 -15.26
N GLU A 676 -6.57 -23.45 -15.50
CA GLU A 676 -5.73 -24.65 -15.42
C GLU A 676 -5.60 -25.16 -13.98
N GLN A 677 -5.42 -24.24 -13.03
CA GLN A 677 -5.35 -24.54 -11.60
C GLN A 677 -6.74 -24.88 -11.01
N ARG A 678 -7.81 -24.70 -11.79
CA ARG A 678 -9.20 -24.96 -11.40
C ARG A 678 -9.55 -24.23 -10.12
N GLU A 679 -9.18 -22.96 -10.08
CA GLU A 679 -9.48 -22.11 -8.95
C GLU A 679 -10.94 -21.70 -8.95
N TYR A 680 -11.47 -21.50 -7.75
CA TYR A 680 -12.81 -21.01 -7.52
C TYR A 680 -12.87 -20.24 -6.20
N MET A 681 -13.83 -19.33 -6.10
CA MET A 681 -14.05 -18.55 -4.89
C MET A 681 -15.27 -19.08 -4.13
N VAL A 682 -15.10 -19.31 -2.83
CA VAL A 682 -16.22 -19.52 -1.90
C VAL A 682 -16.42 -18.26 -1.10
N LEU A 683 -17.63 -17.71 -1.21
CA LEU A 683 -18.12 -16.62 -0.38
C LEU A 683 -19.05 -17.21 0.68
N SER A 684 -18.74 -17.01 1.95
CA SER A 684 -19.54 -17.50 3.08
C SER A 684 -20.11 -16.33 3.88
N LEU A 685 -21.35 -16.50 4.34
CA LEU A 685 -22.10 -15.56 5.18
C LEU A 685 -22.32 -16.21 6.55
N THR A 686 -21.80 -15.58 7.59
CA THR A 686 -21.92 -16.05 8.98
C THR A 686 -22.66 -15.01 9.80
N HIS A 687 -23.49 -15.45 10.75
CA HIS A 687 -24.17 -14.58 11.71
C HIS A 687 -23.80 -14.95 13.13
N ASP A 688 -23.22 -14.01 13.86
CA ASP A 688 -22.81 -14.15 15.25
C ASP A 688 -23.39 -13.01 16.12
N ALA A 689 -22.90 -12.89 17.35
CA ALA A 689 -23.37 -11.90 18.32
C ALA A 689 -23.04 -10.45 17.90
N ASP A 690 -22.07 -10.25 17.02
CA ASP A 690 -21.59 -8.94 16.55
C ASP A 690 -22.24 -8.54 15.21
N GLY A 691 -23.00 -9.45 14.60
CA GLY A 691 -23.78 -9.23 13.39
C GLY A 691 -23.50 -10.29 12.33
N TRP A 692 -23.80 -9.99 11.07
CA TRP A 692 -23.36 -10.84 9.97
C TRP A 692 -22.00 -10.40 9.46
N SER A 693 -21.19 -11.39 9.13
CA SER A 693 -19.84 -11.28 8.61
C SER A 693 -19.72 -12.10 7.33
N ARG A 694 -18.96 -11.54 6.37
CA ARG A 694 -18.69 -12.16 5.08
C ARG A 694 -17.23 -12.55 5.02
N THR A 695 -16.96 -13.78 4.60
CA THR A 695 -15.60 -14.27 4.34
C THR A 695 -15.51 -14.81 2.92
N SER A 696 -14.46 -14.44 2.20
CA SER A 696 -14.11 -15.05 0.92
C SER A 696 -12.88 -15.93 1.09
N SER A 697 -12.86 -17.06 0.38
CA SER A 697 -11.69 -17.94 0.30
C SER A 697 -11.53 -18.44 -1.11
N ARG A 698 -10.35 -18.22 -1.68
CA ARG A 698 -9.92 -18.87 -2.93
C ARG A 698 -9.52 -20.30 -2.63
N ARG A 699 -9.96 -21.23 -3.47
CA ARG A 699 -9.74 -22.67 -3.34
C ARG A 699 -9.44 -23.27 -4.70
N GLN A 700 -8.81 -24.45 -4.70
CA GLN A 700 -8.55 -25.24 -5.90
C GLN A 700 -9.40 -26.50 -5.87
N ALA A 701 -9.90 -26.92 -7.05
CA ALA A 701 -10.58 -28.20 -7.24
C ALA A 701 -9.75 -29.11 -8.18
N PRO A 702 -8.67 -29.76 -7.71
CA PRO A 702 -7.77 -30.53 -8.58
C PRO A 702 -8.45 -31.69 -9.31
N ASP A 703 -9.50 -32.28 -8.73
CA ASP A 703 -10.28 -33.35 -9.33
C ASP A 703 -11.33 -32.86 -10.34
N GLY A 704 -11.54 -31.54 -10.42
CA GLY A 704 -12.52 -30.89 -11.31
C GLY A 704 -13.95 -30.92 -10.78
N ASN A 705 -14.16 -31.36 -9.53
CA ASN A 705 -15.47 -31.33 -8.89
C ASN A 705 -15.59 -30.05 -8.06
N PHE A 706 -16.25 -29.04 -8.63
CA PHE A 706 -16.53 -27.80 -7.92
C PHE A 706 -17.73 -27.97 -6.99
N PRO A 707 -17.70 -27.41 -5.77
CA PRO A 707 -18.87 -27.36 -4.91
C PRO A 707 -19.91 -26.41 -5.50
N THR A 708 -21.16 -26.60 -5.09
CA THR A 708 -22.26 -25.66 -5.35
C THR A 708 -22.60 -24.92 -4.06
N PRO A 709 -23.38 -23.82 -4.12
CA PRO A 709 -23.91 -23.19 -2.91
C PRO A 709 -24.65 -24.15 -1.97
N ALA A 710 -25.21 -25.26 -2.48
CA ALA A 710 -25.89 -26.27 -1.67
C ALA A 710 -24.93 -27.18 -0.89
N ASP A 711 -23.65 -27.21 -1.25
CA ASP A 711 -22.61 -28.02 -0.59
C ASP A 711 -21.91 -27.26 0.55
N LEU A 712 -22.27 -25.99 0.78
CA LEU A 712 -21.68 -25.16 1.84
C LEU A 712 -22.38 -25.38 3.19
N ASP A 713 -21.59 -25.44 4.27
CA ASP A 713 -22.09 -25.58 5.65
C ASP A 713 -22.81 -24.32 6.17
N VAL A 714 -22.50 -23.18 5.56
CA VAL A 714 -23.09 -21.87 5.86
C VAL A 714 -23.62 -21.23 4.57
N PRO A 715 -24.64 -20.35 4.64
CA PRO A 715 -25.13 -19.64 3.47
C PRO A 715 -23.99 -18.95 2.71
N GLY A 716 -24.01 -19.00 1.39
CA GLY A 716 -22.89 -18.50 0.60
C GLY A 716 -23.07 -18.65 -0.90
N TRP A 717 -22.04 -18.23 -1.64
CA TRP A 717 -21.94 -18.39 -3.08
C TRP A 717 -20.65 -19.10 -3.46
N VAL A 718 -20.69 -19.87 -4.55
CA VAL A 718 -19.50 -20.45 -5.18
C VAL A 718 -19.38 -19.87 -6.58
N SER A 719 -18.33 -19.09 -6.83
CA SER A 719 -18.02 -18.59 -8.17
C SER A 719 -16.94 -19.46 -8.79
N VAL A 720 -17.23 -19.99 -9.98
CA VAL A 720 -16.32 -20.82 -10.77
C VAL A 720 -16.07 -20.09 -12.09
N PRO A 721 -14.94 -19.38 -12.24
CA PRO A 721 -14.61 -18.68 -13.47
C PRO A 721 -14.57 -19.62 -14.68
N THR A 722 -15.01 -19.12 -15.84
CA THR A 722 -14.93 -19.84 -17.11
C THR A 722 -14.25 -19.01 -18.18
N ALA A 723 -13.79 -19.65 -19.26
CA ALA A 723 -13.21 -18.94 -20.41
C ALA A 723 -14.19 -17.90 -21.01
N GLU A 724 -15.50 -18.14 -20.97
CA GLU A 724 -16.50 -17.18 -21.43
C GLU A 724 -16.58 -15.95 -20.52
N ASP A 725 -16.47 -16.15 -19.20
CA ASP A 725 -16.49 -15.05 -18.23
C ASP A 725 -15.28 -14.12 -18.46
N PHE A 726 -14.09 -14.68 -18.66
CA PHE A 726 -12.88 -13.90 -18.99
C PHE A 726 -12.98 -13.22 -20.36
N ALA A 727 -13.52 -13.89 -21.38
CA ALA A 727 -13.69 -13.29 -22.70
C ALA A 727 -14.67 -12.10 -22.68
N ARG A 728 -15.74 -12.17 -21.90
CA ARG A 728 -16.67 -11.05 -21.69
C ARG A 728 -15.99 -9.89 -20.99
N PHE A 729 -15.18 -10.18 -19.97
CA PHE A 729 -14.42 -9.15 -19.26
C PHE A 729 -13.37 -8.48 -20.16
N GLU A 730 -12.60 -9.28 -20.92
CA GLU A 730 -11.64 -8.80 -21.94
C GLU A 730 -12.34 -7.86 -22.94
N ALA A 731 -13.50 -8.27 -23.46
CA ALA A 731 -14.27 -7.47 -24.41
C ALA A 731 -14.73 -6.12 -23.84
N PHE A 732 -15.14 -6.07 -22.56
CA PHE A 732 -15.47 -4.82 -21.89
C PHE A 732 -14.25 -3.90 -21.76
N LEU A 733 -13.12 -4.44 -21.31
CA LEU A 733 -11.85 -3.69 -21.18
C LEU A 733 -11.40 -3.13 -22.54
N ASP A 734 -11.61 -3.88 -23.62
CA ASP A 734 -11.22 -3.45 -24.95
C ASP A 734 -12.16 -2.42 -25.56
N ASN A 735 -13.47 -2.58 -25.41
CA ASN A 735 -14.43 -1.81 -26.20
C ASN A 735 -15.03 -0.62 -25.45
N ASP A 736 -15.26 -0.74 -24.14
CA ASP A 736 -16.16 0.18 -23.42
C ASP A 736 -15.49 0.93 -22.26
N ALA A 737 -14.55 0.31 -21.55
CA ALA A 737 -13.92 0.92 -20.38
C ALA A 737 -12.97 2.08 -20.74
N GLY A 738 -12.89 3.12 -19.92
CA GLY A 738 -11.94 4.21 -20.11
C GLY A 738 -12.34 5.23 -21.19
N TYR A 739 -11.88 6.45 -20.99
CA TYR A 739 -12.05 7.61 -21.86
C TYR A 739 -10.85 8.56 -21.64
N PRO A 740 -10.58 9.49 -22.57
CA PRO A 740 -9.42 10.38 -22.48
C PRO A 740 -9.33 11.12 -21.15
N LEU A 741 -8.15 11.12 -20.52
CA LEU A 741 -7.93 11.87 -19.28
C LEU A 741 -8.20 13.38 -19.47
N THR A 742 -7.96 13.91 -20.67
CA THR A 742 -8.22 15.31 -21.01
C THR A 742 -9.71 15.68 -20.99
N GLU A 743 -10.61 14.71 -21.07
CA GLU A 743 -12.05 14.93 -20.96
C GLU A 743 -12.51 15.07 -19.50
N ARG A 744 -11.64 14.78 -18.52
CA ARG A 744 -11.96 14.87 -17.09
C ARG A 744 -12.24 16.29 -16.63
N LEU A 745 -13.14 16.41 -15.66
CA LEU A 745 -13.52 17.68 -15.05
C LEU A 745 -12.30 18.33 -14.38
N SER A 746 -12.06 19.61 -14.62
CA SER A 746 -10.96 20.35 -13.98
C SER A 746 -11.09 20.32 -12.46
N PRO A 747 -9.99 20.18 -11.69
CA PRO A 747 -10.02 20.20 -10.22
C PRO A 747 -10.73 21.42 -9.63
N GLU A 748 -10.57 22.60 -10.24
CA GLU A 748 -11.20 23.84 -9.77
C GLU A 748 -12.72 23.81 -9.88
N ILE A 749 -13.25 23.34 -11.02
CA ILE A 749 -14.70 23.16 -11.18
C ILE A 749 -15.23 22.08 -10.22
N SER A 750 -14.52 20.96 -10.08
CA SER A 750 -14.88 19.91 -9.11
C SER A 750 -14.97 20.47 -7.68
N SER A 751 -14.01 21.31 -7.29
CA SER A 751 -13.99 21.98 -5.99
C SER A 751 -15.17 22.95 -5.81
N ILE A 752 -15.48 23.76 -6.82
CA ILE A 752 -16.66 24.66 -6.84
C ILE A 752 -17.95 23.87 -6.60
N ILE A 753 -18.14 22.76 -7.32
CA ILE A 753 -19.35 21.93 -7.21
C ILE A 753 -19.44 21.32 -5.81
N LYS A 754 -18.36 20.69 -5.34
CA LYS A 754 -18.31 20.02 -4.04
C LYS A 754 -18.59 20.99 -2.89
N GLU A 755 -18.02 22.20 -2.94
CA GLU A 755 -18.23 23.22 -1.91
C GLU A 755 -19.71 23.63 -1.80
N GLU A 756 -20.34 23.95 -2.93
CA GLU A 756 -21.71 24.46 -2.96
C GLU A 756 -22.74 23.37 -2.67
N ILE A 757 -22.53 22.14 -3.17
CA ILE A 757 -23.40 21.00 -2.84
C ILE A 757 -23.28 20.65 -1.36
N SER A 758 -22.07 20.63 -0.80
CA SER A 758 -21.86 20.38 0.64
C SER A 758 -22.57 21.44 1.50
N ALA A 759 -22.52 22.72 1.12
CA ALA A 759 -23.25 23.79 1.80
C ALA A 759 -24.78 23.57 1.71
N PHE A 760 -25.29 23.25 0.52
CA PHE A 760 -26.70 22.95 0.29
C PHE A 760 -27.19 21.76 1.14
N LEU A 761 -26.49 20.63 1.12
CA LEU A 761 -26.86 19.44 1.88
C LEU A 761 -26.78 19.63 3.40
N SER A 762 -26.02 20.63 3.85
CA SER A 762 -25.96 21.10 5.24
C SER A 762 -27.10 22.05 5.61
N GLY A 763 -28.04 22.31 4.70
CA GLY A 763 -29.22 23.17 4.91
C GLY A 763 -29.00 24.64 4.58
N ASN A 764 -27.91 25.00 3.89
CA ASN A 764 -27.62 26.38 3.50
C ASN A 764 -28.16 26.72 2.11
N GLY A 765 -29.41 27.19 2.05
CA GLY A 765 -30.08 27.62 0.82
C GLY A 765 -30.90 26.53 0.14
N THR A 766 -31.56 26.88 -0.96
CA THR A 766 -32.35 25.96 -1.78
C THR A 766 -31.51 25.29 -2.86
N ALA A 767 -32.04 24.23 -3.49
CA ALA A 767 -31.41 23.61 -4.66
C ALA A 767 -31.19 24.65 -5.77
N GLU A 768 -32.15 25.56 -5.96
CA GLU A 768 -32.06 26.67 -6.92
C GLU A 768 -30.96 27.67 -6.56
N ASP A 769 -30.72 27.94 -5.27
CA ASP A 769 -29.63 28.82 -4.84
C ASP A 769 -28.27 28.16 -5.08
N CYS A 770 -28.14 26.87 -4.74
CA CYS A 770 -26.95 26.07 -4.98
C CYS A 770 -26.59 26.04 -6.48
N ALA A 771 -27.54 25.63 -7.32
CA ALA A 771 -27.39 25.58 -8.77
C ALA A 771 -26.94 26.93 -9.36
N LYS A 772 -27.54 28.04 -8.93
CA LYS A 772 -27.15 29.39 -9.40
C LYS A 772 -25.72 29.76 -9.00
N LYS A 773 -25.27 29.41 -7.79
CA LYS A 773 -23.90 29.69 -7.35
C LYS A 773 -22.89 28.89 -8.16
N ILE A 774 -23.15 27.59 -8.34
CA ILE A 774 -22.29 26.72 -9.16
C ILE A 774 -22.25 27.25 -10.59
N GLN A 775 -23.41 27.50 -11.21
CA GLN A 775 -23.50 28.07 -12.56
C GLN A 775 -22.67 29.35 -12.68
N SER A 776 -22.83 30.30 -11.75
CA SER A 776 -22.10 31.56 -11.80
C SER A 776 -20.59 31.37 -11.66
N ARG A 777 -20.13 30.57 -10.69
CA ARG A 777 -18.70 30.37 -10.41
C ARG A 777 -18.02 29.58 -11.54
N ALA A 778 -18.65 28.50 -12.01
CA ALA A 778 -18.14 27.70 -13.12
C ALA A 778 -18.12 28.50 -14.43
N SER A 779 -19.15 29.30 -14.73
CA SER A 779 -19.17 30.15 -15.94
C SER A 779 -18.04 31.19 -15.93
N ILE A 780 -17.75 31.79 -14.78
CA ILE A 780 -16.63 32.73 -14.63
C ILE A 780 -15.31 32.02 -14.87
N TRP A 781 -15.09 30.88 -14.20
CA TRP A 781 -13.86 30.11 -14.35
C TRP A 781 -13.62 29.70 -15.80
N MET A 782 -14.66 29.18 -16.48
CA MET A 782 -14.58 28.81 -17.89
C MET A 782 -14.24 30.02 -18.75
N ALA A 783 -14.89 31.18 -18.56
CA ALA A 783 -14.59 32.38 -19.32
C ALA A 783 -13.14 32.90 -19.16
N GLU A 784 -12.49 32.59 -18.03
CA GLU A 784 -11.09 32.97 -17.76
C GLU A 784 -10.07 31.98 -18.34
N HIS A 785 -10.48 30.73 -18.63
CA HIS A 785 -9.60 29.62 -19.01
C HIS A 785 -9.91 29.02 -20.39
N ASN A 786 -10.82 29.62 -21.15
CA ASN A 786 -11.23 29.19 -22.50
C ASN A 786 -10.46 29.89 -23.61
#